data_AF-A0A6I6DM61-F1
#
_entry.id   AF-A0A6I6DM61-F1
#
_cell.length_a   1.000
_cell.length_b   1.000
_cell.length_c   1.000
_cell.angle_alpha   90.00
_cell.angle_beta   90.00
_cell.angle_gamma   90.00
#
_symmetry.space_group_name_H-M   'P 1'
#
loop_
_entity.id
_entity.type
_entity.pdbx_description
1 polymer ?
#
loop_
_entity_poly.entity_id
_entity_poly.type
_entity_poly.pdbx_seq_one_letter_code
_entity_poly.pdbx_strand_id
1 'polypeptide(L)'
;MSDITANLVIGMPAQLFTLARSFKANANGKIYIGQPDTDPTNPANQIQVYVENEDGSLVPVPQPIIINTAGFPVLNGQIKKFVTVQNYSMEVRDAYNAQQFYFEDVAKYDPDRLRADLAKSTGSELIGVQAPFTNAVPRTQAAKNGDTISIKDFANVVGDGVHNDTAGINNAIIDVFNAGGGVINFPPGVYLINGPIVPRRGVICKTPPGTVIIKLADNSNTGMVESYKFDTLKANDAYSIADDPDFTQDYGFDGFIFDGNISNQSTASLTYGVKMYGRRIQLKRCVIGNVAGVGLWTYCTEQKGGTYTIDKTSIPGCIDELEIMNTFEEAWIYDGPSDIPIGSVVTNECGDKSNNGTTPQTSRHFPGQPVYSVYVTEQTSICAKYMNLNGALFGKLLYVADNNRCIIDTLISAGGWGNIEIGVNVSGGINTLYAQANVRNWGGVIKPFVLNRSNKMVFGKVHIRRGSALPSSDGVVDSGGGVWLQVTAGQASDNGGNLFVADSADIKVNIKAVGVGSTDASGNVSAVLVTTSKADRLDAEILVNNVSLIWRNEKANLNCFVRIQGDVGSGNALMSGVASPPGISKNSLSELKLSCFDGSGAKKTNSFFGVGAVDLTSTGGKTVAIPHTLWRAPTVEEIQSSLRHSGFTAPGSFSQAYINSFDATQVAFRVEVTTAATGTPISQVVCRIN
;
A
#
# COMPACT_ATOMS: atom_id res chain seq x y z
N MET A 1 19.33 47.62 53.97
CA MET A 1 20.58 48.10 53.37
C MET A 1 20.74 47.31 52.08
N SER A 2 20.64 47.96 50.94
CA SER A 2 20.59 47.30 49.62
C SER A 2 21.97 46.73 49.28
N ASP A 3 22.02 45.42 49.05
CA ASP A 3 23.19 44.73 48.48
C ASP A 3 23.52 45.35 47.11
N ILE A 4 24.72 45.93 47.00
CA ILE A 4 25.29 46.43 45.75
C ILE A 4 26.17 45.32 45.20
N THR A 5 25.66 44.51 44.27
CA THR A 5 26.40 43.42 43.62
C THR A 5 26.58 43.70 42.13
N ALA A 6 27.55 44.57 41.81
CA ALA A 6 28.33 44.63 40.56
C ALA A 6 29.42 45.72 40.68
N ASN A 7 30.72 45.37 40.62
CA ASN A 7 31.83 46.33 40.60
C ASN A 7 32.52 46.30 39.22
N LEU A 8 32.44 47.38 38.45
CA LEU A 8 33.18 47.54 37.19
C LEU A 8 34.38 48.47 37.41
N VAL A 9 35.60 48.01 37.14
CA VAL A 9 36.82 48.81 37.32
C VAL A 9 36.89 49.92 36.28
N ILE A 10 37.20 51.14 36.72
CA ILE A 10 37.50 52.27 35.85
C ILE A 10 38.93 52.12 35.33
N GLY A 11 39.05 51.79 34.04
CA GLY A 11 40.33 51.59 33.37
C GLY A 11 40.22 51.90 31.89
N MET A 12 41.34 52.31 31.29
CA MET A 12 41.38 52.58 29.85
C MET A 12 41.31 51.26 29.06
N PRO A 13 40.46 51.16 28.01
CA PRO A 13 40.34 49.93 27.21
C PRO A 13 41.66 49.45 26.59
N ALA A 14 42.58 50.37 26.31
CA ALA A 14 43.97 50.09 26.02
C ALA A 14 44.82 50.54 27.22
N GLN A 15 45.64 49.63 27.76
CA GLN A 15 46.34 49.77 29.04
C GLN A 15 47.07 51.13 29.24
N LEU A 16 46.96 51.70 30.45
CA LEU A 16 47.49 53.00 30.95
C LEU A 16 46.88 54.28 30.33
N PHE A 17 46.58 55.29 31.16
CA PHE A 17 46.08 56.59 30.70
C PHE A 17 47.22 57.45 30.13
N THR A 18 47.29 57.54 28.80
CA THR A 18 48.34 58.26 28.05
C THR A 18 47.80 59.49 27.32
N LEU A 19 48.67 60.32 26.73
CA LEU A 19 48.26 61.37 25.80
C LEU A 19 47.97 60.77 24.41
N ALA A 20 46.97 61.32 23.70
CA ALA A 20 46.52 60.78 22.42
C ALA A 20 47.58 60.83 21.30
N ARG A 21 48.56 61.74 21.39
CA ARG A 21 49.56 61.99 20.35
C ARG A 21 50.96 61.49 20.69
N SER A 22 51.16 61.04 21.92
CA SER A 22 52.44 60.51 22.39
C SER A 22 52.13 59.60 23.56
N PHE A 23 52.57 58.34 23.54
CA PHE A 23 52.35 57.33 24.60
C PHE A 23 52.96 57.68 25.99
N LYS A 24 53.21 58.97 26.26
CA LYS A 24 53.55 59.54 27.57
C LYS A 24 52.33 59.50 28.48
N ALA A 25 52.56 59.32 29.77
CA ALA A 25 51.54 59.42 30.80
C ALA A 25 50.80 60.77 30.70
N ASN A 26 49.47 60.73 30.79
CA ASN A 26 48.65 61.93 30.84
C ASN A 26 48.67 62.55 32.25
N ALA A 27 49.86 62.98 32.69
CA ALA A 27 50.11 63.50 34.03
C ALA A 27 49.23 64.72 34.34
N ASN A 28 48.60 64.73 35.51
CA ASN A 28 47.60 65.72 35.94
C ASN A 28 46.36 65.79 35.01
N GLY A 29 46.16 64.79 34.15
CA GLY A 29 44.95 64.62 33.37
C GLY A 29 43.74 64.29 34.24
N LYS A 30 42.56 64.42 33.64
CA LYS A 30 41.26 64.26 34.30
C LYS A 30 40.45 63.18 33.62
N ILE A 31 39.86 62.29 34.39
CA ILE A 31 38.93 61.26 33.93
C ILE A 31 37.52 61.63 34.42
N TYR A 32 36.58 61.69 33.49
CA TYR A 32 35.16 61.92 33.73
C TYR A 32 34.37 60.67 33.35
N ILE A 33 33.46 60.25 34.21
CA ILE A 33 32.64 59.04 34.13
C ILE A 33 31.16 59.45 34.16
N GLY A 34 30.39 59.06 33.15
CA GLY A 34 28.99 59.44 33.02
C GLY A 34 28.07 58.30 32.61
N GLN A 35 26.79 58.62 32.41
CA GLN A 35 25.82 57.69 31.85
C GLN A 35 26.27 57.29 30.43
N PRO A 36 26.08 56.02 30.01
CA PRO A 36 26.37 55.60 28.63
C PRO A 36 25.71 56.52 27.58
N ASP A 37 26.39 56.69 26.44
CA ASP A 37 25.98 57.52 25.29
C ASP A 37 25.74 59.01 25.61
N THR A 38 26.29 59.52 26.72
CA THR A 38 26.22 60.95 27.10
C THR A 38 27.61 61.57 27.28
N ASP A 39 27.68 62.90 27.32
CA ASP A 39 28.90 63.65 27.65
C ASP A 39 29.13 63.66 29.18
N PRO A 40 30.18 62.97 29.71
CA PRO A 40 30.44 62.86 31.15
C PRO A 40 31.07 64.12 31.75
N THR A 41 31.44 65.12 30.95
CA THR A 41 31.94 66.41 31.47
C THR A 41 30.82 67.31 31.95
N ASN A 42 29.58 67.05 31.52
CA ASN A 42 28.38 67.67 32.08
C ASN A 42 28.05 67.02 33.44
N PRO A 43 28.02 67.77 34.55
CA PRO A 43 27.69 67.23 35.87
C PRO A 43 26.35 66.50 35.95
N ALA A 44 25.36 66.87 35.13
CA ALA A 44 24.05 66.21 35.09
C ALA A 44 24.13 64.77 34.55
N ASN A 45 25.15 64.47 33.76
CA ASN A 45 25.37 63.16 33.16
C ASN A 45 26.34 62.29 33.98
N GLN A 46 27.01 62.85 35.00
CA GLN A 46 28.00 62.13 35.81
C GLN A 46 27.32 61.10 36.71
N ILE A 47 27.93 59.92 36.82
CA ILE A 47 27.50 58.88 37.75
C ILE A 47 28.40 58.83 38.98
N GLN A 48 27.93 58.22 40.06
CA GLN A 48 28.74 58.09 41.26
C GLN A 48 29.91 57.12 41.03
N VAL A 49 31.12 57.58 41.32
CA VAL A 49 32.34 56.76 41.34
C VAL A 49 32.70 56.41 42.77
N TYR A 50 33.23 55.20 42.98
CA TYR A 50 33.70 54.73 44.27
C TYR A 50 35.17 54.33 44.21
N VAL A 51 35.86 54.41 45.34
CA VAL A 51 37.12 53.69 45.58
C VAL A 51 36.80 52.41 46.36
N GLU A 52 37.25 51.28 45.85
CA GLU A 52 37.19 49.99 46.54
C GLU A 52 38.46 49.83 47.41
N ASN A 53 38.26 49.71 48.73
CA ASN A 53 39.35 49.45 49.67
C ASN A 53 39.74 47.96 49.66
N GLU A 54 40.86 47.62 50.32
CA GLU A 54 41.36 46.24 50.42
C GLU A 54 40.37 45.28 51.10
N ASP A 55 39.50 45.80 51.97
CA ASP A 55 38.43 45.04 52.63
C ASP A 55 37.14 44.90 51.79
N GLY A 56 37.15 45.42 50.56
CA GLY A 56 36.00 45.41 49.63
C GLY A 56 34.96 46.52 49.88
N SER A 57 35.16 47.38 50.89
CA SER A 57 34.26 48.51 51.14
C SER A 57 34.36 49.59 50.05
N LEU A 58 33.21 50.19 49.69
CA LEU A 58 33.11 51.22 48.66
C LEU A 58 32.97 52.62 49.27
N VAL A 59 33.91 53.51 48.95
CA VAL A 59 33.89 54.92 49.39
C VAL A 59 33.56 55.83 48.21
N PRO A 60 32.47 56.63 48.26
CA PRO A 60 32.13 57.53 47.16
C PRO A 60 33.19 58.64 47.02
N VAL A 61 33.58 58.94 45.78
CA VAL A 61 34.58 59.96 45.46
C VAL A 61 34.05 60.98 44.44
N PRO A 62 34.46 62.24 44.55
CA PRO A 62 34.09 63.27 43.58
C PRO A 62 34.83 63.07 42.26
N GLN A 63 34.19 63.49 41.18
CA GLN A 63 34.80 63.57 39.84
C GLN A 63 35.23 65.02 39.55
N PRO A 64 36.26 65.25 38.71
CA PRO A 64 37.03 64.27 37.94
C PRO A 64 38.06 63.50 38.77
N ILE A 65 38.42 62.30 38.29
CA ILE A 65 39.52 61.50 38.86
C ILE A 65 40.83 61.99 38.26
N ILE A 66 41.86 62.18 39.09
CA ILE A 66 43.15 62.73 38.66
C ILE A 66 44.11 61.60 38.27
N ILE A 67 44.89 61.82 37.20
CA ILE A 67 45.94 60.92 36.74
C ILE A 67 47.30 61.41 37.26
N ASN A 68 48.09 60.54 37.89
CA ASN A 68 49.43 60.90 38.38
C ASN A 68 50.49 60.93 37.26
N THR A 69 51.73 61.30 37.61
CA THR A 69 52.86 61.38 36.68
C THR A 69 53.23 60.04 36.02
N ALA A 70 52.80 58.92 36.59
CA ALA A 70 53.03 57.57 36.06
C ALA A 70 51.85 57.04 35.22
N GLY A 71 50.77 57.82 35.03
CA GLY A 71 49.63 57.44 34.18
C GLY A 71 48.56 56.61 34.89
N PHE A 72 48.56 56.60 36.23
CA PHE A 72 47.56 55.89 37.05
C PHE A 72 46.53 56.84 37.66
N PRO A 73 45.26 56.42 37.77
CA PRO A 73 44.26 57.19 38.52
C PRO A 73 44.62 57.19 40.02
N VAL A 74 44.52 58.36 40.65
CA VAL A 74 44.90 58.56 42.05
C VAL A 74 43.83 59.32 42.83
N LEU A 75 43.74 59.01 44.13
CA LEU A 75 43.03 59.82 45.12
C LEU A 75 44.05 60.32 46.14
N ASN A 76 44.13 61.63 46.35
CA ASN A 76 45.11 62.26 47.26
C ASN A 76 46.57 61.84 46.99
N GLY A 77 46.92 61.61 45.72
CA GLY A 77 48.28 61.22 45.30
C GLY A 77 48.60 59.72 45.43
N GLN A 78 47.73 58.91 46.04
CA GLN A 78 47.88 57.45 46.10
C GLN A 78 47.10 56.75 44.99
N ILE A 79 47.70 55.71 44.40
CA ILE A 79 47.02 54.84 43.44
C ILE A 79 45.90 54.09 44.16
N LYS A 80 44.68 54.18 43.63
CA LYS A 80 43.48 53.53 44.17
C LYS A 80 42.73 52.81 43.06
N LYS A 81 41.94 51.81 43.43
CA LYS A 81 41.04 51.08 42.52
C LYS A 81 39.71 51.82 42.47
N PHE A 82 39.46 52.53 41.36
CA PHE A 82 38.20 53.22 41.12
C PHE A 82 37.21 52.27 40.45
N VAL A 83 35.96 52.25 40.91
CA VAL A 83 34.90 51.38 40.40
C VAL A 83 33.59 52.13 40.25
N THR A 84 32.74 51.64 39.35
CA THR A 84 31.32 52.03 39.23
C THR A 84 30.43 50.81 39.49
N VAL A 85 29.17 51.09 39.83
CA VAL A 85 28.14 50.04 40.07
C VAL A 85 27.31 49.72 38.82
N GLN A 86 27.52 50.48 37.75
CA GLN A 86 26.82 50.38 36.47
C GLN A 86 27.76 50.71 35.31
N ASN A 87 27.33 50.39 34.09
CA ASN A 87 28.04 50.74 32.87
C ASN A 87 28.16 52.27 32.70
N TYR A 88 29.18 52.72 31.95
CA TYR A 88 29.54 54.15 31.89
C TYR A 88 30.14 54.61 30.57
N SER A 89 29.96 55.89 30.27
CA SER A 89 30.77 56.66 29.32
C SER A 89 32.01 57.21 30.02
N MET A 90 33.10 57.42 29.27
CA MET A 90 34.35 57.92 29.82
C MET A 90 34.99 58.97 28.91
N GLU A 91 35.37 60.12 29.48
CA GLU A 91 36.21 61.11 28.82
C GLU A 91 37.51 61.33 29.59
N VAL A 92 38.63 61.33 28.87
CA VAL A 92 39.96 61.58 29.40
C VAL A 92 40.48 62.88 28.81
N ARG A 93 40.76 63.86 29.66
CA ARG A 93 41.35 65.16 29.30
C ARG A 93 42.76 65.30 29.85
N ASP A 94 43.59 66.11 29.21
CA ASP A 94 44.91 66.46 29.72
C ASP A 94 44.87 67.55 30.80
N ALA A 95 46.05 67.90 31.33
CA ALA A 95 46.22 68.95 32.34
C ALA A 95 45.73 70.34 31.87
N TYR A 96 45.61 70.55 30.55
CA TYR A 96 45.13 71.78 29.92
C TYR A 96 43.64 71.71 29.53
N ASN A 97 42.92 70.66 29.98
CA ASN A 97 41.53 70.36 29.66
C ASN A 97 41.25 70.04 28.17
N ALA A 98 42.27 69.72 27.37
CA ALA A 98 42.06 69.24 26.02
C ALA A 98 41.67 67.75 26.04
N GLN A 99 40.62 67.39 25.32
CA GLN A 99 40.16 66.00 25.19
C GLN A 99 41.23 65.14 24.51
N GLN A 100 41.61 64.06 25.18
CA GLN A 100 42.53 63.06 24.65
C GLN A 100 41.74 61.85 24.12
N PHE A 101 40.82 61.32 24.93
CA PHE A 101 40.00 60.16 24.57
C PHE A 101 38.56 60.36 25.03
N TYR A 102 37.62 59.83 24.25
CA TYR A 102 36.21 59.76 24.61
C TYR A 102 35.69 58.37 24.23
N PHE A 103 34.99 57.74 25.17
CA PHE A 103 34.32 56.46 25.01
C PHE A 103 32.86 56.70 25.37
N GLU A 104 31.99 56.70 24.36
CA GLU A 104 30.54 56.82 24.53
C GLU A 104 29.96 55.74 25.46
N ASP A 105 30.48 54.52 25.38
CA ASP A 105 30.14 53.41 26.25
C ASP A 105 31.35 52.48 26.33
N VAL A 106 31.93 52.34 27.53
CA VAL A 106 33.14 51.55 27.76
C VAL A 106 32.86 50.05 27.61
N ALA A 107 31.63 49.59 27.82
CA ALA A 107 31.27 48.19 27.60
C ALA A 107 31.33 47.76 26.13
N LYS A 108 31.28 48.69 25.16
CA LYS A 108 31.48 48.37 23.72
C LYS A 108 32.89 47.85 23.42
N TYR A 109 33.85 48.15 24.31
CA TYR A 109 35.27 47.83 24.14
C TYR A 109 35.72 46.67 25.04
N ASP A 110 34.79 46.02 25.74
CA ASP A 110 35.06 44.87 26.58
C ASP A 110 35.42 43.65 25.71
N PRO A 111 36.65 43.11 25.83
CA PRO A 111 37.14 42.04 24.97
C PRO A 111 36.35 40.74 25.11
N ASP A 112 35.61 40.55 26.21
CA ASP A 112 34.78 39.36 26.44
C ASP A 112 33.38 39.47 25.82
N ARG A 113 33.00 40.63 25.25
CA ARG A 113 31.68 40.85 24.63
C ARG A 113 31.41 39.90 23.47
N LEU A 114 32.39 39.69 22.59
CA LEU A 114 32.25 38.74 21.49
C LEU A 114 32.05 37.30 22.01
N ARG A 115 32.74 36.92 23.10
CA ARG A 115 32.54 35.60 23.72
C ARG A 115 31.12 35.47 24.29
N ALA A 116 30.63 36.51 24.95
CA ALA A 116 29.27 36.54 25.47
C ALA A 116 28.23 36.49 24.34
N ASP A 117 28.45 37.21 23.24
CA ASP A 117 27.55 37.22 22.09
C ASP A 117 27.53 35.89 21.33
N LEU A 118 28.69 35.25 21.16
CA LEU A 118 28.79 33.92 20.56
C LEU A 118 28.22 32.81 21.45
N ALA A 119 28.21 33.00 22.77
CA ALA A 119 27.63 32.06 23.72
C ALA A 119 26.09 32.13 23.80
N LYS A 120 25.45 33.17 23.23
CA LYS A 120 23.99 33.24 23.12
C LYS A 120 23.48 32.16 22.17
N SER A 121 22.22 31.76 22.34
CA SER A 121 21.53 30.87 21.38
C SER A 121 21.52 31.42 19.95
N THR A 122 21.58 32.75 19.79
CA THR A 122 21.68 33.47 18.51
C THR A 122 23.12 33.74 18.07
N GLY A 123 24.14 33.25 18.79
CA GLY A 123 25.55 33.48 18.43
C GLY A 123 25.91 32.99 17.02
N SER A 124 25.22 31.96 16.53
CA SER A 124 25.36 31.46 15.16
C SER A 124 24.86 32.42 14.06
N GLU A 125 24.06 33.44 14.41
CA GLU A 125 23.65 34.51 13.49
C GLU A 125 24.80 35.48 13.20
N LEU A 126 25.80 35.54 14.08
CA LEU A 126 26.97 36.42 13.97
C LEU A 126 28.11 35.78 13.16
N ILE A 127 28.07 34.47 12.92
CA ILE A 127 29.10 33.73 12.20
C ILE A 127 28.74 33.59 10.72
N GLY A 128 29.55 34.19 9.84
CA GLY A 128 29.44 34.02 8.40
C GLY A 128 30.10 32.73 7.91
N VAL A 129 29.46 32.04 6.97
CA VAL A 129 29.99 30.85 6.29
C VAL A 129 29.77 30.94 4.78
N GLN A 130 30.69 30.34 4.02
CA GLN A 130 30.61 30.23 2.57
C GLN A 130 31.15 28.87 2.13
N ALA A 131 30.42 28.19 1.24
CA ALA A 131 30.89 26.93 0.68
C ALA A 131 32.12 27.15 -0.23
N PRO A 132 33.07 26.20 -0.30
CA PRO A 132 34.32 26.36 -1.06
C PRO A 132 34.12 26.13 -2.57
N PHE A 133 33.11 26.78 -3.18
CA PHE A 133 32.80 26.71 -4.60
C PHE A 133 32.80 28.10 -5.23
N THR A 134 33.25 28.23 -6.48
CA THR A 134 33.47 29.50 -7.19
C THR A 134 32.28 30.46 -7.18
N ASN A 135 31.04 29.95 -7.20
CA ASN A 135 29.81 30.74 -7.24
C ASN A 135 29.00 30.70 -5.94
N ALA A 136 29.59 30.28 -4.81
CA ALA A 136 28.91 30.27 -3.53
C ALA A 136 28.73 31.69 -2.97
N VAL A 137 27.57 31.98 -2.39
CA VAL A 137 27.27 33.26 -1.71
C VAL A 137 27.41 33.08 -0.19
N PRO A 138 28.00 34.03 0.55
CA PRO A 138 28.07 33.95 2.01
C PRO A 138 26.68 34.00 2.66
N ARG A 139 26.51 33.29 3.78
CA ARG A 139 25.31 33.31 4.63
C ARG A 139 25.70 33.10 6.10
N THR A 140 24.76 33.21 7.03
CA THR A 140 25.04 32.94 8.45
C THR A 140 25.05 31.44 8.75
N GLN A 141 25.78 31.03 9.80
CA GLN A 141 25.77 29.65 10.29
C GLN A 141 24.35 29.25 10.73
N ALA A 142 23.59 30.16 11.36
CA ALA A 142 22.18 29.95 11.70
C ALA A 142 21.34 29.58 10.47
N ALA A 143 21.47 30.35 9.39
CA ALA A 143 20.76 30.06 8.15
C ALA A 143 21.19 28.71 7.57
N LYS A 144 22.47 28.35 7.65
CA LYS A 144 22.97 27.07 7.16
C LYS A 144 22.41 25.89 7.95
N ASN A 145 22.25 26.01 9.26
CA ASN A 145 21.64 24.97 10.10
C ASN A 145 20.16 24.73 9.71
N GLY A 146 19.44 25.77 9.32
CA GLY A 146 18.06 25.65 8.83
C GLY A 146 17.90 24.87 7.52
N ASP A 147 18.99 24.59 6.77
CA ASP A 147 18.93 23.76 5.56
C ASP A 147 18.62 22.28 5.90
N THR A 148 18.88 21.83 7.14
CA THR A 148 18.66 20.45 7.56
C THR A 148 18.23 20.42 9.01
N ILE A 149 16.99 20.00 9.24
CA ILE A 149 16.41 19.88 10.58
C ILE A 149 16.55 18.44 11.02
N SER A 150 17.21 18.20 12.15
CA SER A 150 17.24 16.92 12.84
C SER A 150 16.19 16.88 13.94
N ILE A 151 15.61 15.72 14.21
CA ILE A 151 14.77 15.54 15.40
C ILE A 151 15.55 15.80 16.71
N LYS A 152 16.90 15.69 16.68
CA LYS A 152 17.77 15.95 17.84
C LYS A 152 18.00 17.43 18.13
N ASP A 153 17.57 18.31 17.23
CA ASP A 153 17.61 19.75 17.48
C ASP A 153 16.52 20.20 18.46
N PHE A 154 15.54 19.33 18.72
CA PHE A 154 14.41 19.59 19.61
C PHE A 154 14.63 18.96 21.00
N ALA A 155 14.15 19.65 22.02
CA ALA A 155 14.26 19.18 23.40
C ALA A 155 13.48 17.87 23.62
N ASN A 156 13.96 17.06 24.57
CA ASN A 156 13.31 15.83 25.04
C ASN A 156 13.17 14.72 23.98
N VAL A 157 14.09 14.65 23.02
CA VAL A 157 14.20 13.55 22.05
C VAL A 157 15.57 12.85 22.16
N VAL A 158 15.63 11.70 22.82
CA VAL A 158 16.86 10.94 23.14
C VAL A 158 17.06 9.72 22.25
N GLY A 159 16.02 9.01 21.82
CA GLY A 159 16.13 7.91 20.85
C GLY A 159 17.04 6.75 21.29
N ASP A 160 17.09 6.49 22.60
CA ASP A 160 17.89 5.43 23.24
C ASP A 160 17.09 4.14 23.52
N GLY A 161 15.81 4.11 23.19
CA GLY A 161 14.87 3.01 23.42
C GLY A 161 14.36 2.91 24.86
N VAL A 162 14.66 3.89 25.71
CA VAL A 162 14.28 3.92 27.14
C VAL A 162 13.51 5.20 27.47
N HIS A 163 14.02 6.35 27.04
CA HIS A 163 13.39 7.64 27.24
C HIS A 163 12.12 7.75 26.39
N ASN A 164 11.05 8.29 26.99
CA ASN A 164 9.82 8.54 26.25
C ASN A 164 9.95 9.78 25.34
N ASP A 165 10.11 9.54 24.05
CA ASP A 165 10.30 10.56 23.02
C ASP A 165 8.98 11.19 22.51
N THR A 166 7.81 10.67 22.92
CA THR A 166 6.50 11.03 22.35
C THR A 166 6.25 12.54 22.31
N ALA A 167 6.43 13.23 23.44
CA ALA A 167 6.15 14.66 23.55
C ALA A 167 7.16 15.51 22.74
N GLY A 168 8.45 15.14 22.79
CA GLY A 168 9.49 15.84 22.04
C GLY A 168 9.28 15.73 20.52
N ILE A 169 8.92 14.53 20.03
CA ILE A 169 8.62 14.32 18.61
C ILE A 169 7.40 15.12 18.17
N ASN A 170 6.30 15.08 18.94
CA ASN A 170 5.08 15.81 18.59
C ASN A 170 5.28 17.32 18.61
N ASN A 171 6.05 17.86 19.55
CA ASN A 171 6.40 19.28 19.58
C ASN A 171 7.24 19.67 18.36
N ALA A 172 8.25 18.87 17.99
CA ALA A 172 9.06 19.12 16.80
C ALA A 172 8.22 19.18 15.52
N ILE A 173 7.26 18.25 15.37
CA ILE A 173 6.33 18.23 14.23
C ILE A 173 5.47 19.51 14.22
N ILE A 174 4.98 19.95 15.38
CA ILE A 174 4.17 21.18 15.50
C ILE A 174 5.00 22.42 15.17
N ASP A 175 6.24 22.51 15.66
CA ASP A 175 7.13 23.65 15.43
C ASP A 175 7.48 23.79 13.94
N VAL A 176 7.82 22.69 13.27
CA VAL A 176 8.08 22.68 11.82
C VAL A 176 6.82 22.99 11.02
N PHE A 177 5.67 22.48 11.44
CA PHE A 177 4.39 22.85 10.86
C PHE A 177 4.12 24.37 10.95
N ASN A 178 4.32 24.96 12.13
CA ASN A 178 4.12 26.40 12.36
C ASN A 178 5.13 27.25 11.57
N ALA A 179 6.31 26.71 11.28
CA ALA A 179 7.31 27.34 10.41
C ALA A 179 6.99 27.25 8.90
N GLY A 180 5.89 26.60 8.52
CA GLY A 180 5.45 26.46 7.12
C GLY A 180 5.61 25.05 6.53
N GLY A 181 6.00 24.06 7.34
CA GLY A 181 6.27 22.69 6.90
C GLY A 181 7.75 22.45 6.59
N GLY A 182 8.09 21.23 6.18
CA GLY A 182 9.47 20.84 5.89
C GLY A 182 9.75 19.36 6.14
N VAL A 183 11.04 19.02 6.10
CA VAL A 183 11.53 17.66 6.35
C VAL A 183 12.24 17.60 7.70
N ILE A 184 11.84 16.65 8.56
CA ILE A 184 12.52 16.34 9.81
C ILE A 184 13.32 15.04 9.63
N ASN A 185 14.63 15.10 9.83
CA ASN A 185 15.50 13.95 9.69
C ASN A 185 15.73 13.25 11.04
N PHE A 186 15.52 11.94 11.08
CA PHE A 186 15.76 11.12 12.26
C PHE A 186 17.11 10.40 12.11
N PRO A 187 18.10 10.66 12.98
CA PRO A 187 19.30 9.84 13.05
C PRO A 187 18.96 8.42 13.55
N PRO A 188 19.83 7.42 13.29
CA PRO A 188 19.60 6.05 13.75
C PRO A 188 19.35 5.97 15.25
N GLY A 189 18.39 5.14 15.65
CA GLY A 189 18.02 4.99 17.06
C GLY A 189 16.69 4.29 17.27
N VAL A 190 16.39 3.97 18.52
CA VAL A 190 15.09 3.44 18.94
C VAL A 190 14.38 4.53 19.70
N TYR A 191 13.25 5.00 19.20
CA TYR A 191 12.50 6.09 19.81
C TYR A 191 11.29 5.47 20.51
N LEU A 192 11.32 5.48 21.84
CA LEU A 192 10.28 4.85 22.64
C LEU A 192 9.12 5.83 22.78
N ILE A 193 7.91 5.37 22.44
CA ILE A 193 6.68 6.17 22.53
C ILE A 193 5.67 5.50 23.47
N ASN A 194 4.87 6.28 24.18
CA ASN A 194 3.76 5.78 25.01
C ASN A 194 2.40 6.39 24.63
N GLY A 195 2.38 7.11 23.51
CA GLY A 195 1.22 7.73 22.89
C GLY A 195 1.47 7.91 21.39
N PRO A 196 0.42 8.22 20.62
CA PRO A 196 0.56 8.35 19.18
C PRO A 196 1.45 9.54 18.80
N ILE A 197 2.26 9.35 17.77
CA ILE A 197 2.87 10.43 17.01
C ILE A 197 1.80 11.05 16.11
N VAL A 198 1.68 12.37 16.16
CA VAL A 198 0.61 13.14 15.51
C VAL A 198 1.18 13.95 14.36
N PRO A 199 1.26 13.39 13.14
CA PRO A 199 1.78 14.12 12.00
C PRO A 199 0.87 15.29 11.61
N ARG A 200 1.48 16.33 11.04
CA ARG A 200 0.83 17.58 10.61
C ARG A 200 1.05 17.81 9.12
N ARG A 201 0.17 18.62 8.50
CA ARG A 201 0.27 18.95 7.07
C ARG A 201 1.63 19.56 6.74
N GLY A 202 2.16 19.26 5.56
CA GLY A 202 3.42 19.80 5.06
C GLY A 202 4.68 19.32 5.79
N VAL A 203 4.56 18.41 6.77
CA VAL A 203 5.71 17.87 7.52
C VAL A 203 5.97 16.43 7.09
N ILE A 204 7.18 16.16 6.61
CA ILE A 204 7.64 14.83 6.24
C ILE A 204 8.76 14.39 7.18
N CYS A 205 8.56 13.30 7.90
CA CYS A 205 9.61 12.67 8.69
C CYS A 205 10.40 11.70 7.81
N LYS A 206 11.73 11.78 7.81
CA LYS A 206 12.60 10.92 6.98
C LYS A 206 13.76 10.34 7.75
N THR A 207 14.17 9.16 7.31
CA THR A 207 15.36 8.46 7.78
C THR A 207 15.87 7.50 6.71
N PRO A 208 17.16 7.12 6.68
CA PRO A 208 17.61 5.97 5.91
C PRO A 208 16.82 4.71 6.32
N PRO A 209 16.25 3.95 5.36
CA PRO A 209 15.45 2.77 5.66
C PRO A 209 16.16 1.79 6.60
N GLY A 210 15.44 1.31 7.61
CA GLY A 210 15.94 0.29 8.55
C GLY A 210 16.84 0.81 9.67
N THR A 211 17.02 2.13 9.81
CA THR A 211 17.91 2.70 10.84
C THR A 211 17.18 3.25 12.06
N VAL A 212 15.88 3.54 11.95
CA VAL A 212 15.06 4.10 13.02
C VAL A 212 13.87 3.21 13.31
N ILE A 213 13.70 2.87 14.59
CA ILE A 213 12.55 2.13 15.11
C ILE A 213 11.76 3.07 16.01
N ILE A 214 10.51 3.36 15.67
CA ILE A 214 9.53 3.89 16.60
C ILE A 214 8.94 2.69 17.34
N LYS A 215 9.16 2.58 18.65
CA LYS A 215 8.74 1.42 19.44
C LYS A 215 7.71 1.85 20.48
N LEU A 216 6.59 1.14 20.56
CA LEU A 216 5.58 1.36 21.60
C LEU A 216 6.06 0.79 22.95
N ALA A 217 6.00 1.59 24.01
CA ALA A 217 6.35 1.18 25.37
C ALA A 217 5.38 0.13 25.91
N ASP A 218 5.86 -0.71 26.82
CA ASP A 218 5.06 -1.76 27.44
C ASP A 218 3.79 -1.21 28.10
N ASN A 219 2.67 -1.92 27.95
CA ASN A 219 1.38 -1.57 28.53
C ASN A 219 0.83 -0.18 28.14
N SER A 220 1.29 0.41 27.02
CA SER A 220 0.75 1.69 26.52
C SER A 220 -0.68 1.54 26.00
N ASN A 221 -1.00 0.39 25.38
CA ASN A 221 -2.34 0.04 24.90
C ASN A 221 -3.00 1.11 24.02
N THR A 222 -2.21 1.76 23.16
CA THR A 222 -2.61 2.88 22.32
C THR A 222 -2.07 2.72 20.90
N GLY A 223 -2.51 3.58 19.97
CA GLY A 223 -1.98 3.60 18.62
C GLY A 223 -0.60 4.24 18.51
N MET A 224 0.17 3.89 17.47
CA MET A 224 1.52 4.45 17.31
C MET A 224 1.55 5.77 16.53
N VAL A 225 0.73 5.89 15.49
CA VAL A 225 0.60 7.10 14.68
C VAL A 225 -0.87 7.38 14.42
N GLU A 226 -1.30 8.60 14.70
CA GLU A 226 -2.65 9.07 14.38
C GLU A 226 -2.57 10.49 13.83
N SER A 227 -2.95 10.68 12.57
CA SER A 227 -2.98 12.01 11.95
C SER A 227 -3.85 12.97 12.73
N TYR A 228 -3.45 14.24 12.73
CA TYR A 228 -4.13 15.28 13.49
C TYR A 228 -5.64 15.31 13.23
N LYS A 229 -6.42 15.20 14.31
CA LYS A 229 -7.90 15.23 14.30
C LYS A 229 -8.57 14.20 13.38
N PHE A 230 -7.98 13.02 13.16
CA PHE A 230 -8.53 12.00 12.27
C PHE A 230 -10.05 11.79 12.44
N ASP A 231 -10.52 11.48 13.65
CA ASP A 231 -11.94 11.14 13.87
C ASP A 231 -12.86 12.33 13.63
N THR A 232 -12.43 13.54 13.99
CA THR A 232 -13.19 14.78 13.74
C THR A 232 -13.28 15.10 12.25
N LEU A 233 -12.15 15.02 11.53
CA LEU A 233 -12.12 15.28 10.08
C LEU A 233 -12.93 14.23 9.31
N LYS A 234 -12.88 12.96 9.74
CA LYS A 234 -13.73 11.89 9.21
C LYS A 234 -15.21 12.12 9.47
N ALA A 235 -15.59 12.54 10.68
CA ALA A 235 -16.99 12.84 11.00
C ALA A 235 -17.54 14.03 10.21
N ASN A 236 -16.67 14.98 9.83
CA ASN A 236 -17.04 16.20 9.10
C ASN A 236 -16.96 16.07 7.57
N ASP A 237 -16.52 14.93 7.02
CA ASP A 237 -16.24 14.76 5.59
C ASP A 237 -15.35 15.90 5.03
N ALA A 238 -14.28 16.27 5.75
CA ALA A 238 -13.38 17.34 5.33
C ALA A 238 -12.49 16.90 4.15
N TYR A 239 -12.62 17.53 2.97
CA TYR A 239 -11.85 17.14 1.78
C TYR A 239 -10.64 18.02 1.48
N SER A 240 -10.60 19.23 2.04
CA SER A 240 -9.58 20.22 1.72
C SER A 240 -9.36 21.21 2.87
N ILE A 241 -8.28 21.99 2.76
CA ILE A 241 -7.98 23.10 3.68
C ILE A 241 -9.07 24.17 3.64
N ALA A 242 -9.81 24.29 2.53
CA ALA A 242 -10.92 25.22 2.42
C ALA A 242 -12.16 24.76 3.21
N ASP A 243 -12.34 23.45 3.38
CA ASP A 243 -13.43 22.87 4.15
C ASP A 243 -13.11 22.87 5.65
N ASP A 244 -11.87 22.52 6.01
CA ASP A 244 -11.38 22.55 7.38
C ASP A 244 -9.89 22.98 7.42
N PRO A 245 -9.53 24.04 8.17
CA PRO A 245 -8.14 24.51 8.24
C PRO A 245 -7.18 23.47 8.84
N ASP A 246 -7.68 22.45 9.54
CA ASP A 246 -6.90 21.35 10.11
C ASP A 246 -6.78 20.15 9.16
N PHE A 247 -7.37 20.21 7.96
CA PHE A 247 -7.23 19.17 6.95
C PHE A 247 -5.77 18.84 6.68
N THR A 248 -5.44 17.55 6.75
CA THR A 248 -4.05 17.08 6.66
C THR A 248 -3.72 16.69 5.21
N GLN A 249 -2.61 17.22 4.69
CA GLN A 249 -2.11 16.95 3.33
C GLN A 249 -0.58 17.07 3.28
N ASP A 250 0.07 16.45 2.29
CA ASP A 250 1.52 16.54 2.07
C ASP A 250 2.34 16.17 3.31
N TYR A 251 2.09 15.00 3.86
CA TYR A 251 2.67 14.59 5.14
C TYR A 251 2.96 13.09 5.18
N GLY A 252 3.80 12.67 6.12
CA GLY A 252 4.00 11.26 6.43
C GLY A 252 5.44 10.90 6.73
N PHE A 253 5.80 9.66 6.41
CA PHE A 253 7.00 8.98 6.88
C PHE A 253 7.72 8.25 5.74
N ASP A 254 9.05 8.29 5.77
CA ASP A 254 9.91 7.60 4.81
C ASP A 254 11.09 6.93 5.53
N GLY A 255 11.17 5.60 5.45
CA GLY A 255 12.27 4.79 5.98
C GLY A 255 12.08 4.22 7.40
N PHE A 256 10.91 4.40 8.02
CA PHE A 256 10.68 4.06 9.44
C PHE A 256 10.25 2.61 9.65
N ILE A 257 10.70 2.01 10.75
CA ILE A 257 10.11 0.80 11.33
C ILE A 257 9.21 1.23 12.49
N PHE A 258 7.94 0.87 12.44
CA PHE A 258 6.98 1.00 13.53
C PHE A 258 6.81 -0.37 14.19
N ASP A 259 7.33 -0.53 15.40
CA ASP A 259 7.15 -1.73 16.24
C ASP A 259 6.09 -1.48 17.33
N GLY A 260 4.90 -2.04 17.14
CA GLY A 260 3.78 -1.92 18.07
C GLY A 260 3.95 -2.75 19.35
N ASN A 261 5.02 -3.55 19.46
CA ASN A 261 5.36 -4.30 20.67
C ASN A 261 4.21 -5.20 21.17
N ILE A 262 3.46 -5.83 20.26
CA ILE A 262 2.22 -6.59 20.54
C ILE A 262 2.29 -7.53 21.74
N SER A 263 3.43 -8.19 21.98
CA SER A 263 3.60 -9.12 23.11
C SER A 263 3.42 -8.47 24.48
N ASN A 264 3.61 -7.14 24.57
CA ASN A 264 3.50 -6.36 25.78
C ASN A 264 2.32 -5.36 25.73
N GLN A 265 1.41 -5.56 24.78
CA GLN A 265 0.17 -4.79 24.68
C GLN A 265 -1.04 -5.70 24.88
N SER A 266 -2.12 -5.12 25.39
CA SER A 266 -3.43 -5.74 25.43
C SER A 266 -4.04 -5.78 24.03
N THR A 267 -4.48 -6.96 23.61
CA THR A 267 -5.28 -7.13 22.39
C THR A 267 -6.77 -6.93 22.64
N ALA A 268 -7.19 -6.61 23.88
CA ALA A 268 -8.61 -6.50 24.26
C ALA A 268 -9.33 -5.27 23.66
N SER A 269 -8.61 -4.21 23.29
CA SER A 269 -9.16 -3.00 22.67
C SER A 269 -8.62 -2.79 21.24
N LEU A 270 -9.44 -2.16 20.38
CA LEU A 270 -9.06 -1.85 19.00
C LEU A 270 -8.03 -0.71 19.00
N THR A 271 -6.82 -1.00 18.52
CA THR A 271 -5.73 -0.03 18.37
C THR A 271 -5.24 -0.01 16.92
N TYR A 272 -4.32 0.91 16.60
CA TYR A 272 -3.81 1.09 15.24
C TYR A 272 -2.30 1.28 15.25
N GLY A 273 -1.60 0.67 14.30
CA GLY A 273 -0.20 0.96 14.04
C GLY A 273 -0.10 2.38 13.50
N VAL A 274 -0.65 2.59 12.31
CA VAL A 274 -0.67 3.88 11.63
C VAL A 274 -2.07 4.20 11.13
N LYS A 275 -2.57 5.39 11.48
CA LYS A 275 -3.90 5.88 11.12
C LYS A 275 -3.77 7.27 10.50
N MET A 276 -4.12 7.42 9.22
CA MET A 276 -3.80 8.62 8.42
C MET A 276 -5.00 9.11 7.60
N TYR A 277 -5.37 10.38 7.82
CA TYR A 277 -6.46 11.08 7.15
C TYR A 277 -5.97 12.06 6.08
N GLY A 278 -6.69 12.17 4.97
CA GLY A 278 -6.51 13.23 3.98
C GLY A 278 -5.72 12.78 2.76
N ARG A 279 -5.07 13.73 2.07
CA ARG A 279 -4.54 13.50 0.71
C ARG A 279 -3.02 13.57 0.63
N ARG A 280 -2.47 12.94 -0.42
CA ARG A 280 -1.02 12.93 -0.72
C ARG A 280 -0.20 12.48 0.50
N ILE A 281 -0.66 11.41 1.15
CA ILE A 281 0.08 10.78 2.24
C ILE A 281 1.34 10.13 1.69
N GLN A 282 2.45 10.28 2.41
CA GLN A 282 3.70 9.61 2.14
C GLN A 282 3.93 8.49 3.18
N LEU A 283 3.93 7.25 2.72
CA LEU A 283 4.38 6.08 3.49
C LEU A 283 5.29 5.28 2.58
N LYS A 284 6.59 5.56 2.67
CA LYS A 284 7.59 5.00 1.77
C LYS A 284 8.66 4.22 2.53
N ARG A 285 9.02 3.03 2.05
CA ARG A 285 10.11 2.21 2.64
C ARG A 285 9.93 2.01 4.15
N CYS A 286 8.67 1.84 4.54
CA CYS A 286 8.27 1.73 5.94
C CYS A 286 7.90 0.27 6.25
N VAL A 287 8.10 -0.10 7.50
CA VAL A 287 7.65 -1.37 8.07
C VAL A 287 6.69 -1.06 9.21
N ILE A 288 5.49 -1.64 9.21
CA ILE A 288 4.53 -1.55 10.30
C ILE A 288 4.36 -2.95 10.87
N GLY A 289 4.91 -3.19 12.05
CA GLY A 289 5.07 -4.51 12.63
C GLY A 289 4.50 -4.64 14.04
N ASN A 290 4.06 -5.85 14.40
CA ASN A 290 3.77 -6.25 15.79
C ASN A 290 2.71 -5.37 16.45
N VAL A 291 1.54 -5.23 15.83
CA VAL A 291 0.48 -4.31 16.25
C VAL A 291 -0.68 -5.05 16.91
N ALA A 292 -1.10 -4.64 18.11
CA ALA A 292 -2.24 -5.23 18.85
C ALA A 292 -3.64 -4.90 18.29
N GLY A 293 -3.70 -4.42 17.05
CA GLY A 293 -4.90 -3.98 16.35
C GLY A 293 -4.66 -3.94 14.84
N VAL A 294 -5.17 -2.91 14.17
CA VAL A 294 -5.04 -2.74 12.70
C VAL A 294 -3.66 -2.18 12.37
N GLY A 295 -2.99 -2.71 11.34
CA GLY A 295 -1.67 -2.22 10.92
C GLY A 295 -1.73 -0.78 10.38
N LEU A 296 -2.41 -0.59 9.27
CA LEU A 296 -2.59 0.70 8.59
C LEU A 296 -4.08 0.99 8.37
N TRP A 297 -4.51 2.22 8.65
CA TRP A 297 -5.79 2.74 8.22
C TRP A 297 -5.61 4.07 7.49
N THR A 298 -5.95 4.10 6.21
CA THR A 298 -5.94 5.32 5.39
C THR A 298 -7.37 5.74 5.09
N TYR A 299 -7.68 7.02 5.28
CA TYR A 299 -9.00 7.58 5.00
C TYR A 299 -8.93 8.91 4.27
N CYS A 300 -9.79 9.11 3.26
CA CYS A 300 -10.09 10.43 2.71
C CYS A 300 -11.49 10.40 2.10
N THR A 301 -12.30 11.44 2.35
CA THR A 301 -13.59 11.57 1.66
C THR A 301 -13.38 11.86 0.16
N GLU A 302 -14.37 11.58 -0.69
CA GLU A 302 -14.34 11.97 -2.13
C GLU A 302 -14.98 13.35 -2.36
N GLN A 303 -14.45 14.15 -3.28
CA GLN A 303 -15.17 15.33 -3.77
C GLN A 303 -16.36 14.89 -4.64
N LYS A 304 -17.58 15.12 -4.18
CA LYS A 304 -18.79 14.95 -5.01
C LYS A 304 -18.76 15.94 -6.19
N GLY A 305 -18.28 15.48 -7.36
CA GLY A 305 -18.47 16.16 -8.65
C GLY A 305 -17.52 17.32 -8.99
N GLY A 306 -16.31 17.37 -8.44
CA GLY A 306 -15.33 18.41 -8.76
C GLY A 306 -14.35 18.04 -9.90
N THR A 307 -14.02 19.00 -10.76
CA THR A 307 -12.95 18.86 -11.75
C THR A 307 -11.59 18.95 -11.04
N TYR A 308 -10.86 17.84 -11.02
CA TYR A 308 -9.56 17.72 -10.38
C TYR A 308 -8.49 18.58 -11.08
N THR A 309 -7.91 19.54 -10.36
CA THR A 309 -6.75 20.30 -10.85
C THR A 309 -5.50 19.76 -10.15
N ILE A 310 -4.62 19.08 -10.89
CA ILE A 310 -3.34 18.58 -10.38
C ILE A 310 -2.45 19.79 -10.05
N ASP A 311 -2.29 20.09 -8.78
CA ASP A 311 -1.28 21.05 -8.32
C ASP A 311 0.12 20.42 -8.39
N LYS A 312 0.81 20.66 -9.51
CA LYS A 312 2.16 20.16 -9.79
C LYS A 312 3.27 20.81 -8.93
N THR A 313 2.94 21.76 -8.06
CA THR A 313 3.91 22.41 -7.15
C THR A 313 4.10 21.67 -5.82
N SER A 314 3.31 20.62 -5.59
CA SER A 314 3.27 19.87 -4.33
C SER A 314 4.09 18.58 -4.33
N ILE A 315 4.43 18.10 -3.12
CA ILE A 315 5.14 16.83 -2.94
C ILE A 315 4.19 15.69 -3.35
N PRO A 316 4.55 14.83 -4.31
CA PRO A 316 3.69 13.71 -4.68
C PRO A 316 3.63 12.70 -3.52
N GLY A 317 2.44 12.48 -2.96
CA GLY A 317 2.20 11.39 -2.02
C GLY A 317 2.45 10.03 -2.67
N CYS A 318 2.81 9.02 -1.89
CA CYS A 318 2.95 7.65 -2.35
C CYS A 318 2.85 6.67 -1.17
N ILE A 319 2.27 5.50 -1.43
CA ILE A 319 2.42 4.32 -0.58
C ILE A 319 3.27 3.34 -1.38
N ASP A 320 4.52 3.16 -1.00
CA ASP A 320 5.47 2.38 -1.78
C ASP A 320 6.54 1.72 -0.91
N GLU A 321 6.97 0.52 -1.29
CA GLU A 321 7.88 -0.30 -0.49
C GLU A 321 7.40 -0.40 0.98
N LEU A 322 6.09 -0.58 1.17
CA LEU A 322 5.46 -0.71 2.48
C LEU A 322 5.31 -2.17 2.85
N GLU A 323 5.80 -2.55 4.03
CA GLU A 323 5.58 -3.86 4.62
C GLU A 323 4.71 -3.73 5.89
N ILE A 324 3.66 -4.54 6.01
CA ILE A 324 2.81 -4.58 7.20
C ILE A 324 2.78 -6.02 7.71
N MET A 325 3.18 -6.23 8.96
CA MET A 325 3.29 -7.58 9.50
C MET A 325 2.84 -7.72 10.95
N ASN A 326 2.44 -8.94 11.34
CA ASN A 326 2.12 -9.30 12.72
C ASN A 326 1.07 -8.39 13.35
N THR A 327 -0.08 -8.23 12.68
CA THR A 327 -1.20 -7.42 13.17
C THR A 327 -2.26 -8.32 13.81
N PHE A 328 -2.86 -7.89 14.93
CA PHE A 328 -3.94 -8.65 15.56
C PHE A 328 -5.28 -8.53 14.81
N GLU A 329 -5.49 -7.45 14.08
CA GLU A 329 -6.65 -7.21 13.21
C GLU A 329 -6.19 -7.10 11.74
N GLU A 330 -6.89 -6.32 10.91
CA GLU A 330 -6.53 -6.10 9.52
C GLU A 330 -5.11 -5.55 9.37
N ALA A 331 -4.40 -5.99 8.33
CA ALA A 331 -3.10 -5.37 8.03
C ALA A 331 -3.32 -3.96 7.45
N TRP A 332 -4.28 -3.80 6.53
CA TRP A 332 -4.60 -2.51 5.94
C TRP A 332 -6.10 -2.32 5.70
N ILE A 333 -6.67 -1.28 6.29
CA ILE A 333 -7.97 -0.74 5.92
C ILE A 333 -7.76 0.45 4.98
N TYR A 334 -8.21 0.31 3.74
CA TYR A 334 -8.22 1.37 2.74
C TYR A 334 -9.63 1.94 2.61
N ASP A 335 -9.82 3.13 3.18
CA ASP A 335 -11.12 3.79 3.32
C ASP A 335 -11.14 5.18 2.66
N GLY A 336 -10.76 5.23 1.40
CA GLY A 336 -10.98 6.40 0.55
C GLY A 336 -9.82 6.71 -0.37
N PRO A 337 -10.09 7.28 -1.57
CA PRO A 337 -9.03 7.70 -2.45
C PRO A 337 -8.30 8.88 -1.82
N SER A 338 -7.04 8.65 -1.45
CA SER A 338 -6.20 9.68 -0.85
C SER A 338 -5.38 10.45 -1.89
N ASP A 339 -5.69 10.28 -3.19
CA ASP A 339 -4.86 10.69 -4.34
C ASP A 339 -3.42 10.18 -4.24
N ILE A 340 -3.28 8.87 -3.99
CA ILE A 340 -1.97 8.25 -3.75
C ILE A 340 -1.71 7.18 -4.81
N PRO A 341 -0.62 7.28 -5.59
CA PRO A 341 -0.08 6.12 -6.29
C PRO A 341 0.38 5.07 -5.28
N ILE A 342 -0.17 3.86 -5.43
CA ILE A 342 0.24 2.70 -4.64
C ILE A 342 1.23 1.88 -5.48
N GLY A 343 2.48 1.83 -5.03
CA GLY A 343 3.55 1.07 -5.65
C GLY A 343 3.54 -0.38 -5.18
N SER A 344 4.50 -0.75 -4.34
CA SER A 344 4.62 -2.07 -3.72
C SER A 344 4.09 -2.06 -2.28
N VAL A 345 3.13 -2.95 -1.99
CA VAL A 345 2.67 -3.23 -0.63
C VAL A 345 2.79 -4.72 -0.35
N VAL A 346 3.39 -5.07 0.78
CA VAL A 346 3.52 -6.44 1.27
C VAL A 346 2.83 -6.55 2.61
N THR A 347 1.98 -7.56 2.77
CA THR A 347 1.41 -7.90 4.08
C THR A 347 1.81 -9.31 4.49
N ASN A 348 1.99 -9.52 5.79
CA ASN A 348 2.32 -10.84 6.34
C ASN A 348 1.70 -11.02 7.73
N GLU A 349 1.15 -12.19 8.02
CA GLU A 349 0.70 -12.55 9.39
C GLU A 349 -0.29 -11.55 10.03
N CYS A 350 -1.58 -11.64 9.68
CA CYS A 350 -2.65 -10.89 10.34
C CYS A 350 -3.70 -11.80 11.01
N GLY A 351 -4.30 -11.29 12.09
CA GLY A 351 -5.24 -12.01 12.95
C GLY A 351 -4.58 -12.65 14.18
N ASP A 352 -5.43 -13.11 15.11
CA ASP A 352 -5.04 -13.78 16.34
C ASP A 352 -4.32 -15.10 16.07
N LYS A 353 -3.01 -15.12 16.34
CA LYS A 353 -2.15 -16.30 16.16
C LYS A 353 -2.49 -17.45 17.12
N SER A 354 -3.19 -17.16 18.23
CA SER A 354 -3.60 -18.15 19.22
C SER A 354 -4.95 -18.81 18.90
N ASN A 355 -5.68 -18.30 17.91
CA ASN A 355 -6.94 -18.88 17.49
C ASN A 355 -6.71 -20.28 16.88
N ASN A 356 -6.91 -21.34 17.65
CA ASN A 356 -6.78 -22.73 17.17
C ASN A 356 -8.10 -23.31 16.61
N GLY A 357 -9.13 -22.47 16.44
CA GLY A 357 -10.48 -22.89 16.06
C GLY A 357 -10.68 -23.12 14.57
N THR A 358 -11.87 -23.62 14.21
CA THR A 358 -12.33 -23.77 12.82
C THR A 358 -13.06 -22.53 12.28
N THR A 359 -13.04 -21.40 12.99
CA THR A 359 -13.72 -20.16 12.60
C THR A 359 -12.76 -18.97 12.64
N PRO A 360 -12.77 -18.09 11.62
CA PRO A 360 -12.02 -16.85 11.59
C PRO A 360 -12.29 -15.99 12.82
N GLN A 361 -11.28 -15.22 13.21
CA GLN A 361 -11.51 -14.08 14.08
C GLN A 361 -12.47 -13.11 13.38
N THR A 362 -13.47 -12.63 14.12
CA THR A 362 -14.33 -11.55 13.66
C THR A 362 -13.62 -10.22 13.84
N SER A 363 -13.59 -9.41 12.79
CA SER A 363 -13.08 -8.04 12.84
C SER A 363 -13.84 -7.23 13.89
N ARG A 364 -13.10 -6.54 14.77
CA ARG A 364 -13.71 -5.55 15.67
C ARG A 364 -14.06 -4.26 14.95
N HIS A 365 -13.38 -3.95 13.85
CA HIS A 365 -13.68 -2.78 13.03
C HIS A 365 -14.92 -3.02 12.15
N PHE A 366 -15.08 -4.24 11.66
CA PHE A 366 -16.21 -4.67 10.82
C PHE A 366 -16.98 -5.82 11.49
N PRO A 367 -17.86 -5.56 12.47
CA PRO A 367 -18.56 -6.59 13.21
C PRO A 367 -19.31 -7.58 12.31
N GLY A 368 -19.11 -8.88 12.56
CA GLY A 368 -19.72 -9.97 11.79
C GLY A 368 -18.94 -10.41 10.54
N GLN A 369 -17.86 -9.70 10.20
CA GLN A 369 -16.96 -10.09 9.10
C GLN A 369 -15.66 -10.72 9.63
N PRO A 370 -15.00 -11.62 8.88
CA PRO A 370 -13.68 -12.10 9.26
C PRO A 370 -12.64 -10.98 9.18
N VAL A 371 -11.49 -11.15 9.85
CA VAL A 371 -10.33 -10.29 9.61
C VAL A 371 -9.80 -10.48 8.19
N TYR A 372 -9.50 -9.37 7.52
CA TYR A 372 -8.89 -9.36 6.19
C TYR A 372 -7.46 -8.82 6.24
N SER A 373 -6.56 -9.29 5.38
CA SER A 373 -5.25 -8.65 5.28
C SER A 373 -5.38 -7.24 4.73
N VAL A 374 -6.11 -7.07 3.63
CA VAL A 374 -6.47 -5.78 3.06
C VAL A 374 -7.98 -5.70 2.91
N TYR A 375 -8.59 -4.66 3.49
CA TYR A 375 -9.99 -4.34 3.38
C TYR A 375 -10.16 -3.01 2.64
N VAL A 376 -10.80 -3.04 1.47
CA VAL A 376 -11.16 -1.86 0.69
C VAL A 376 -12.64 -1.57 0.93
N THR A 377 -12.95 -0.45 1.58
CA THR A 377 -14.33 -0.09 1.98
C THR A 377 -15.18 0.37 0.78
N GLU A 378 -16.49 0.53 0.97
CA GLU A 378 -17.42 0.91 -0.11
C GLU A 378 -17.15 2.33 -0.63
N GLN A 379 -17.44 2.56 -1.92
CA GLN A 379 -17.25 3.86 -2.59
C GLN A 379 -15.79 4.37 -2.56
N THR A 380 -14.84 3.45 -2.62
CA THR A 380 -13.41 3.72 -2.72
C THR A 380 -12.80 3.14 -4.00
N SER A 381 -11.86 3.87 -4.58
CA SER A 381 -11.08 3.40 -5.73
C SER A 381 -9.66 3.06 -5.30
N ILE A 382 -9.24 1.81 -5.53
CA ILE A 382 -7.87 1.35 -5.29
C ILE A 382 -7.14 1.09 -6.61
N CYS A 383 -5.92 1.63 -6.72
CA CYS A 383 -5.05 1.43 -7.87
C CYS A 383 -3.62 1.14 -7.40
N ALA A 384 -3.16 -0.11 -7.56
CA ALA A 384 -1.86 -0.56 -7.09
C ALA A 384 -1.04 -1.24 -8.19
N LYS A 385 0.29 -1.04 -8.18
CA LYS A 385 1.19 -1.75 -9.09
C LYS A 385 1.47 -3.17 -8.61
N TYR A 386 1.80 -3.33 -7.34
CA TYR A 386 2.22 -4.62 -6.79
C TYR A 386 1.69 -4.79 -5.37
N MET A 387 0.97 -5.87 -5.15
CA MET A 387 0.51 -6.27 -3.82
C MET A 387 0.90 -7.72 -3.58
N ASN A 388 1.63 -7.99 -2.50
CA ASN A 388 1.93 -9.34 -2.05
C ASN A 388 1.31 -9.56 -0.68
N LEU A 389 0.17 -10.23 -0.66
CA LEU A 389 -0.64 -10.42 0.54
C LEU A 389 -0.43 -11.84 1.06
N ASN A 390 0.25 -11.97 2.19
CA ASN A 390 0.56 -13.25 2.80
C ASN A 390 0.01 -13.34 4.22
N GLY A 391 -0.26 -14.57 4.67
CA GLY A 391 -0.25 -14.87 6.09
C GLY A 391 -1.48 -14.42 6.89
N ALA A 392 -2.65 -14.18 6.30
CA ALA A 392 -3.87 -14.20 7.13
C ALA A 392 -4.02 -15.62 7.72
N LEU A 393 -3.61 -15.80 8.98
CA LEU A 393 -3.56 -17.11 9.64
C LEU A 393 -4.99 -17.64 9.84
N PHE A 394 -5.95 -16.76 10.15
CA PHE A 394 -7.35 -17.11 10.35
C PHE A 394 -8.30 -16.10 9.68
N GLY A 395 -7.88 -15.56 8.53
CA GLY A 395 -8.59 -14.51 7.81
C GLY A 395 -8.54 -14.69 6.29
N LYS A 396 -9.13 -13.74 5.57
CA LYS A 396 -9.05 -13.65 4.11
C LYS A 396 -7.99 -12.62 3.71
N LEU A 397 -7.46 -12.67 2.48
CA LEU A 397 -6.37 -11.76 2.12
C LEU A 397 -6.89 -10.41 1.60
N LEU A 398 -7.68 -10.40 0.55
CA LEU A 398 -8.21 -9.16 -0.03
C LEU A 398 -9.73 -9.17 -0.02
N TYR A 399 -10.33 -8.12 0.53
CA TYR A 399 -11.73 -7.79 0.31
C TYR A 399 -11.87 -6.45 -0.39
N VAL A 400 -12.66 -6.43 -1.45
CA VAL A 400 -13.09 -5.19 -2.10
C VAL A 400 -14.60 -5.09 -1.97
N ALA A 401 -15.08 -4.12 -1.20
CA ALA A 401 -16.51 -3.91 -0.99
C ALA A 401 -17.25 -3.51 -2.28
N ASP A 402 -18.57 -3.43 -2.19
CA ASP A 402 -19.45 -3.15 -3.32
C ASP A 402 -19.21 -1.74 -3.90
N ASN A 403 -19.57 -1.57 -5.18
CA ASN A 403 -19.56 -0.27 -5.89
C ASN A 403 -18.19 0.42 -6.00
N ASN A 404 -17.11 -0.36 -5.99
CA ASN A 404 -15.74 0.14 -6.05
C ASN A 404 -15.11 0.10 -7.44
N ARG A 405 -13.95 0.76 -7.59
CA ARG A 405 -13.02 0.51 -8.70
C ARG A 405 -11.73 -0.11 -8.18
N CYS A 406 -11.35 -1.26 -8.71
CA CYS A 406 -10.13 -1.96 -8.31
C CYS A 406 -9.24 -2.21 -9.54
N ILE A 407 -8.04 -1.65 -9.51
CA ILE A 407 -7.01 -1.88 -10.53
C ILE A 407 -5.74 -2.32 -9.83
N ILE A 408 -5.31 -3.56 -10.06
CA ILE A 408 -4.05 -4.08 -9.52
C ILE A 408 -3.26 -4.71 -10.67
N ASP A 409 -2.03 -4.26 -10.89
CA ASP A 409 -1.21 -4.84 -11.97
C ASP A 409 -0.72 -6.25 -11.59
N THR A 410 -0.11 -6.42 -10.42
CA THR A 410 0.27 -7.74 -9.89
C THR A 410 -0.24 -7.93 -8.47
N LEU A 411 -1.01 -9.00 -8.25
CA LEU A 411 -1.47 -9.45 -6.93
C LEU A 411 -0.94 -10.85 -6.65
N ILE A 412 -0.15 -11.01 -5.60
CA ILE A 412 0.23 -12.29 -5.02
C ILE A 412 -0.58 -12.48 -3.74
N SER A 413 -1.16 -13.66 -3.57
CA SER A 413 -2.01 -13.98 -2.42
C SER A 413 -1.68 -15.38 -1.91
N ALA A 414 -1.32 -15.52 -0.63
CA ALA A 414 -1.02 -16.80 -0.01
C ALA A 414 -1.71 -16.93 1.37
N GLY A 415 -2.80 -17.70 1.42
CA GLY A 415 -3.71 -17.76 2.58
C GLY A 415 -4.17 -19.18 2.90
N GLY A 416 -4.69 -19.38 4.12
CA GLY A 416 -5.18 -20.69 4.59
C GLY A 416 -6.69 -20.92 4.46
N TRP A 417 -7.51 -19.85 4.42
CA TRP A 417 -8.98 -19.95 4.61
C TRP A 417 -9.83 -19.26 3.51
N GLY A 418 -9.18 -18.71 2.47
CA GLY A 418 -9.80 -17.99 1.35
C GLY A 418 -8.96 -16.77 0.97
N ASN A 419 -8.72 -16.55 -0.32
CA ASN A 419 -7.74 -15.55 -0.74
C ASN A 419 -8.40 -14.20 -1.07
N ILE A 420 -9.29 -14.14 -2.04
CA ILE A 420 -9.79 -12.85 -2.57
C ILE A 420 -11.31 -12.83 -2.61
N GLU A 421 -11.93 -11.74 -2.17
CA GLU A 421 -13.36 -11.50 -2.28
C GLU A 421 -13.63 -10.12 -2.91
N ILE A 422 -14.38 -10.13 -4.00
CA ILE A 422 -14.82 -8.94 -4.72
C ILE A 422 -16.34 -8.83 -4.54
N GLY A 423 -16.78 -7.69 -4.06
CA GLY A 423 -18.18 -7.29 -3.92
C GLY A 423 -18.92 -7.13 -5.25
N VAL A 424 -20.16 -6.71 -5.17
CA VAL A 424 -21.04 -6.46 -6.31
C VAL A 424 -20.67 -5.14 -6.98
N ASN A 425 -20.85 -5.04 -8.30
CA ASN A 425 -20.65 -3.81 -9.09
C ASN A 425 -19.22 -3.21 -9.02
N VAL A 426 -18.22 -3.99 -8.61
CA VAL A 426 -16.82 -3.55 -8.62
C VAL A 426 -16.29 -3.55 -10.06
N SER A 427 -15.72 -2.44 -10.52
CA SER A 427 -15.16 -2.30 -11.88
C SER A 427 -13.64 -2.29 -11.90
N GLY A 428 -13.04 -2.66 -13.04
CA GLY A 428 -11.59 -2.62 -13.22
C GLY A 428 -11.01 -4.01 -13.46
N GLY A 429 -9.81 -4.27 -12.95
CA GLY A 429 -9.21 -5.58 -13.10
C GLY A 429 -7.89 -5.82 -12.38
N ILE A 430 -7.59 -7.10 -12.20
CA ILE A 430 -6.31 -7.59 -11.71
C ILE A 430 -5.57 -8.19 -12.90
N ASN A 431 -4.50 -7.53 -13.36
CA ASN A 431 -3.81 -7.91 -14.59
C ASN A 431 -3.06 -9.24 -14.43
N THR A 432 -2.34 -9.44 -13.32
CA THR A 432 -1.68 -10.70 -12.97
C THR A 432 -2.01 -11.08 -11.53
N LEU A 433 -2.59 -12.27 -11.33
CA LEU A 433 -2.94 -12.85 -10.04
C LEU A 433 -2.15 -14.15 -9.83
N TYR A 434 -1.35 -14.21 -8.77
CA TYR A 434 -0.76 -15.45 -8.24
C TYR A 434 -1.47 -15.79 -6.93
N ALA A 435 -2.35 -16.78 -6.93
CA ALA A 435 -3.06 -17.25 -5.75
C ALA A 435 -2.49 -18.59 -5.28
N GLN A 436 -2.12 -18.69 -4.02
CA GLN A 436 -1.62 -19.91 -3.39
C GLN A 436 -2.45 -20.24 -2.14
N ALA A 437 -2.72 -21.54 -1.94
CA ALA A 437 -3.23 -22.05 -0.67
C ALA A 437 -2.08 -22.58 0.18
N ASN A 438 -2.01 -22.15 1.43
CA ASN A 438 -1.11 -22.74 2.42
C ASN A 438 -1.70 -24.03 3.01
N VAL A 439 -0.84 -24.99 3.36
CA VAL A 439 -1.16 -26.40 3.72
C VAL A 439 -1.96 -26.55 5.03
N ARG A 440 -2.40 -25.47 5.67
CA ARG A 440 -3.01 -25.56 7.01
C ARG A 440 -4.51 -25.89 6.88
N ASN A 441 -4.79 -27.18 6.96
CA ASN A 441 -6.12 -27.78 6.90
C ASN A 441 -6.93 -27.42 8.17
N TRP A 442 -7.70 -26.33 8.13
CA TRP A 442 -8.39 -25.80 9.30
C TRP A 442 -9.90 -25.99 9.24
N GLY A 443 -10.33 -27.20 9.60
CA GLY A 443 -11.75 -27.52 9.84
C GLY A 443 -12.48 -28.23 8.69
N GLY A 444 -11.78 -28.64 7.63
CA GLY A 444 -12.39 -29.35 6.48
C GLY A 444 -13.37 -28.50 5.66
N VAL A 445 -13.51 -27.21 5.97
CA VAL A 445 -14.34 -26.27 5.21
C VAL A 445 -13.52 -25.73 4.05
N ILE A 446 -13.92 -26.13 2.86
CA ILE A 446 -13.32 -25.73 1.59
C ILE A 446 -13.96 -24.40 1.15
N LYS A 447 -13.15 -23.42 0.72
CA LYS A 447 -13.60 -22.11 0.24
C LYS A 447 -12.91 -21.75 -1.08
N PRO A 448 -13.57 -20.96 -1.96
CA PRO A 448 -12.99 -20.57 -3.24
C PRO A 448 -11.76 -19.70 -3.07
N PHE A 449 -10.79 -19.84 -3.99
CA PHE A 449 -9.60 -18.97 -4.03
C PHE A 449 -9.97 -17.52 -4.33
N VAL A 450 -10.89 -17.31 -5.27
CA VAL A 450 -11.45 -16.00 -5.59
C VAL A 450 -12.97 -16.09 -5.54
N LEU A 451 -13.60 -15.24 -4.76
CA LEU A 451 -15.04 -15.05 -4.75
C LEU A 451 -15.33 -13.73 -5.45
N ASN A 452 -15.87 -13.77 -6.68
CA ASN A 452 -16.15 -12.56 -7.44
C ASN A 452 -17.66 -12.38 -7.63
N ARG A 453 -18.25 -11.44 -6.90
CA ARG A 453 -19.68 -11.10 -7.04
C ARG A 453 -19.93 -9.98 -8.07
N SER A 454 -18.89 -9.46 -8.73
CA SER A 454 -19.01 -8.40 -9.73
C SER A 454 -19.03 -8.93 -11.17
N ASN A 455 -19.93 -8.35 -11.96
CA ASN A 455 -20.00 -8.53 -13.42
C ASN A 455 -19.13 -7.55 -14.21
N LYS A 456 -18.32 -6.71 -13.54
CA LYS A 456 -17.46 -5.67 -14.15
C LYS A 456 -15.97 -5.84 -13.84
N MET A 457 -15.60 -6.79 -12.98
CA MET A 457 -14.20 -7.10 -12.69
C MET A 457 -13.62 -8.04 -13.74
N VAL A 458 -12.41 -7.73 -14.20
CA VAL A 458 -11.65 -8.57 -15.12
C VAL A 458 -10.39 -9.09 -14.42
N PHE A 459 -10.16 -10.40 -14.50
CA PHE A 459 -8.87 -10.99 -14.12
C PHE A 459 -8.12 -11.32 -15.42
N GLY A 460 -6.85 -10.94 -15.54
CA GLY A 460 -6.06 -11.09 -16.77
C GLY A 460 -5.31 -12.42 -16.87
N LYS A 461 -4.18 -12.52 -16.17
CA LYS A 461 -3.38 -13.74 -16.00
C LYS A 461 -3.61 -14.27 -14.60
N VAL A 462 -4.07 -15.50 -14.47
CA VAL A 462 -4.39 -16.10 -13.16
C VAL A 462 -3.61 -17.40 -12.99
N HIS A 463 -2.69 -17.41 -12.04
CA HIS A 463 -1.89 -18.55 -11.63
C HIS A 463 -2.38 -19.02 -10.26
N ILE A 464 -2.81 -20.27 -10.13
CA ILE A 464 -3.30 -20.81 -8.86
C ILE A 464 -2.49 -22.03 -8.48
N ARG A 465 -1.89 -22.02 -7.29
CA ARG A 465 -1.07 -23.11 -6.77
C ARG A 465 -1.64 -23.66 -5.46
N ARG A 466 -1.71 -24.98 -5.36
CA ARG A 466 -2.13 -25.69 -4.14
C ARG A 466 -0.93 -26.29 -3.42
N GLY A 467 -0.98 -26.34 -2.08
CA GLY A 467 -0.06 -27.15 -1.28
C GLY A 467 -0.34 -28.66 -1.41
N SER A 468 0.70 -29.49 -1.40
CA SER A 468 0.68 -30.91 -1.82
C SER A 468 -0.14 -31.90 -0.98
N ALA A 469 -0.75 -31.49 0.15
CA ALA A 469 -1.29 -32.41 1.17
C ALA A 469 -2.77 -32.20 1.56
N LEU A 470 -3.57 -31.50 0.75
CA LEU A 470 -4.99 -31.22 1.09
C LEU A 470 -5.97 -32.20 0.38
N PRO A 471 -7.15 -32.52 0.95
CA PRO A 471 -8.25 -33.21 0.25
C PRO A 471 -9.08 -32.27 -0.66
N SER A 472 -9.70 -32.83 -1.70
CA SER A 472 -10.41 -32.17 -2.84
C SER A 472 -10.97 -30.77 -2.58
N SER A 473 -10.59 -29.75 -3.37
CA SER A 473 -11.07 -28.37 -3.23
C SER A 473 -12.15 -27.95 -4.25
N ASP A 474 -13.01 -27.04 -3.83
CA ASP A 474 -14.04 -26.30 -4.58
C ASP A 474 -13.46 -24.96 -5.02
N GLY A 475 -12.97 -24.92 -6.26
CA GLY A 475 -13.24 -23.79 -7.13
C GLY A 475 -12.47 -22.47 -7.08
N VAL A 476 -12.50 -21.80 -8.24
CA VAL A 476 -11.76 -20.56 -8.50
C VAL A 476 -12.70 -19.35 -8.55
N VAL A 477 -13.96 -19.50 -8.96
CA VAL A 477 -14.97 -18.43 -8.93
C VAL A 477 -16.34 -19.00 -8.56
N ASP A 478 -16.84 -18.62 -7.39
CA ASP A 478 -18.23 -18.79 -6.97
C ASP A 478 -18.88 -17.39 -6.94
N SER A 479 -20.12 -17.24 -7.43
CA SER A 479 -20.78 -15.93 -7.45
C SER A 479 -22.30 -16.07 -7.44
N GLY A 480 -23.02 -15.13 -6.82
CA GLY A 480 -24.48 -14.99 -6.95
C GLY A 480 -24.94 -14.04 -8.08
N GLY A 481 -24.02 -13.59 -8.96
CA GLY A 481 -24.26 -12.59 -10.03
C GLY A 481 -23.68 -13.04 -11.39
N GLY A 482 -23.57 -12.17 -12.41
CA GLY A 482 -22.94 -12.51 -13.71
C GLY A 482 -21.40 -12.48 -13.65
N VAL A 483 -20.71 -13.43 -14.31
CA VAL A 483 -19.25 -13.61 -14.26
C VAL A 483 -18.60 -13.34 -15.63
N TRP A 484 -17.53 -12.54 -15.63
CA TRP A 484 -16.62 -12.38 -16.77
C TRP A 484 -15.20 -12.76 -16.35
N LEU A 485 -14.64 -13.79 -16.98
CA LEU A 485 -13.32 -14.33 -16.64
C LEU A 485 -12.50 -14.54 -17.92
N GLN A 486 -11.30 -13.98 -17.98
CA GLN A 486 -10.30 -14.32 -18.99
C GLN A 486 -9.12 -15.01 -18.29
N VAL A 487 -8.85 -16.27 -18.62
CA VAL A 487 -7.67 -17.01 -18.14
C VAL A 487 -6.78 -17.26 -19.35
N THR A 488 -5.67 -16.54 -19.48
CA THR A 488 -4.78 -16.66 -20.66
C THR A 488 -3.72 -17.76 -20.52
N ALA A 489 -3.51 -18.29 -19.31
CA ALA A 489 -2.69 -19.48 -19.02
C ALA A 489 -2.96 -19.95 -17.58
N GLY A 490 -3.62 -21.09 -17.42
CA GLY A 490 -3.82 -21.74 -16.11
C GLY A 490 -2.93 -22.96 -15.95
N GLN A 491 -2.27 -23.13 -14.80
CA GLN A 491 -1.56 -24.36 -14.44
C GLN A 491 -2.19 -24.94 -13.17
N ALA A 492 -2.76 -26.13 -13.26
CA ALA A 492 -3.29 -26.88 -12.12
C ALA A 492 -2.18 -27.74 -11.49
N SER A 493 -2.26 -27.98 -10.17
CA SER A 493 -1.26 -28.76 -9.42
C SER A 493 -1.25 -30.24 -9.78
N ASP A 494 -0.11 -30.89 -9.49
CA ASP A 494 0.20 -32.30 -9.76
C ASP A 494 -0.74 -33.35 -9.12
N ASN A 495 -1.64 -32.93 -8.22
CA ASN A 495 -2.60 -33.76 -7.48
C ASN A 495 -4.05 -33.25 -7.66
N GLY A 496 -4.47 -33.10 -8.92
CA GLY A 496 -5.81 -32.65 -9.32
C GLY A 496 -6.03 -31.13 -9.24
N GLY A 497 -6.93 -30.56 -10.06
CA GLY A 497 -7.19 -29.12 -10.02
C GLY A 497 -8.56 -28.69 -10.52
N ASN A 498 -9.37 -28.05 -9.69
CA ASN A 498 -10.70 -27.61 -10.12
C ASN A 498 -10.72 -26.09 -10.35
N LEU A 499 -10.41 -25.62 -11.57
CA LEU A 499 -10.90 -24.31 -12.02
C LEU A 499 -12.42 -24.39 -12.12
N PHE A 500 -13.11 -24.16 -11.00
CA PHE A 500 -14.57 -24.16 -10.92
C PHE A 500 -15.12 -22.78 -11.21
N VAL A 501 -16.14 -22.72 -12.04
CA VAL A 501 -16.97 -21.53 -12.25
C VAL A 501 -18.43 -21.96 -12.04
N ALA A 502 -19.10 -21.42 -11.03
CA ALA A 502 -20.44 -21.87 -10.63
C ALA A 502 -21.35 -20.77 -10.09
N ASP A 503 -22.63 -21.13 -9.90
CA ASP A 503 -23.69 -20.38 -9.22
C ASP A 503 -24.07 -18.99 -9.78
N SER A 504 -23.49 -18.62 -10.92
CA SER A 504 -23.73 -17.37 -11.65
C SER A 504 -24.97 -17.43 -12.56
N ALA A 505 -25.66 -16.29 -12.76
CA ALA A 505 -26.76 -16.16 -13.72
C ALA A 505 -26.28 -16.14 -15.19
N ASP A 506 -25.12 -15.52 -15.45
CA ASP A 506 -24.50 -15.40 -16.78
C ASP A 506 -23.00 -15.72 -16.66
N ILE A 507 -22.53 -16.77 -17.31
CA ILE A 507 -21.11 -17.17 -17.28
C ILE A 507 -20.43 -16.82 -18.60
N LYS A 508 -19.43 -15.93 -18.57
CA LYS A 508 -18.58 -15.62 -19.72
C LYS A 508 -17.12 -15.88 -19.43
N VAL A 509 -16.57 -16.90 -20.09
CA VAL A 509 -15.25 -17.44 -19.74
C VAL A 509 -14.39 -17.62 -21.00
N ASN A 510 -13.24 -16.97 -21.07
CA ASN A 510 -12.23 -17.23 -22.11
C ASN A 510 -10.99 -17.84 -21.47
N ILE A 511 -10.86 -19.16 -21.54
CA ILE A 511 -9.73 -19.94 -21.03
C ILE A 511 -8.84 -20.35 -22.21
N LYS A 512 -7.74 -19.63 -22.40
CA LYS A 512 -6.68 -19.96 -23.37
C LYS A 512 -5.62 -20.79 -22.65
N ALA A 513 -5.67 -22.12 -22.81
CA ALA A 513 -4.74 -23.11 -22.27
C ALA A 513 -4.77 -23.30 -20.74
N VAL A 514 -5.30 -24.46 -20.31
CA VAL A 514 -5.07 -25.04 -18.97
C VAL A 514 -4.28 -26.33 -19.12
N GLY A 515 -3.14 -26.41 -18.42
CA GLY A 515 -2.33 -27.62 -18.31
C GLY A 515 -2.38 -28.19 -16.89
N VAL A 516 -2.39 -29.51 -16.77
CA VAL A 516 -2.25 -30.22 -15.49
C VAL A 516 -0.96 -31.03 -15.48
N GLY A 517 -0.18 -30.93 -14.40
CA GLY A 517 0.88 -31.89 -14.10
C GLY A 517 0.28 -33.19 -13.58
N SER A 518 0.75 -34.33 -14.09
CA SER A 518 0.47 -35.75 -13.75
C SER A 518 -0.91 -36.19 -13.18
N THR A 519 -1.34 -37.39 -13.56
CA THR A 519 -2.52 -38.05 -12.97
C THR A 519 -2.24 -38.53 -11.53
N ASP A 520 -3.22 -38.41 -10.64
CA ASP A 520 -3.17 -39.09 -9.35
C ASP A 520 -3.19 -40.63 -9.52
N ALA A 521 -2.97 -41.36 -8.43
CA ALA A 521 -2.96 -42.83 -8.44
C ALA A 521 -4.31 -43.47 -8.85
N SER A 522 -5.39 -42.68 -8.93
CA SER A 522 -6.73 -43.12 -9.33
C SER A 522 -7.08 -42.75 -10.78
N GLY A 523 -6.18 -42.08 -11.50
CA GLY A 523 -6.35 -41.69 -12.89
C GLY A 523 -7.36 -40.54 -13.13
N ASN A 524 -7.91 -39.93 -12.08
CA ASN A 524 -8.98 -38.92 -12.19
C ASN A 524 -8.40 -37.51 -11.99
N VAL A 525 -8.49 -36.66 -13.02
CA VAL A 525 -7.97 -35.28 -12.95
C VAL A 525 -8.96 -34.31 -13.61
N SER A 526 -9.88 -33.71 -12.86
CA SER A 526 -10.61 -32.54 -13.38
C SER A 526 -9.64 -31.36 -13.38
N ALA A 527 -9.69 -30.49 -14.40
CA ALA A 527 -8.85 -29.30 -14.53
C ALA A 527 -9.69 -28.01 -14.57
N VAL A 528 -10.85 -28.10 -15.22
CA VAL A 528 -11.82 -27.03 -15.42
C VAL A 528 -13.19 -27.65 -15.22
N LEU A 529 -13.99 -27.15 -14.28
CA LEU A 529 -15.36 -27.59 -14.08
C LEU A 529 -16.26 -26.37 -14.08
N VAL A 530 -16.83 -26.05 -15.24
CA VAL A 530 -17.95 -25.10 -15.26
C VAL A 530 -19.20 -25.87 -14.84
N THR A 531 -19.85 -25.47 -13.75
CA THR A 531 -21.18 -25.98 -13.39
C THR A 531 -22.22 -24.91 -13.60
N THR A 532 -23.24 -25.24 -14.36
CA THR A 532 -24.30 -24.31 -14.75
C THR A 532 -25.57 -24.49 -13.94
N SER A 533 -25.49 -25.07 -12.73
CA SER A 533 -26.59 -25.32 -11.80
C SER A 533 -27.59 -24.16 -11.68
N LYS A 534 -27.10 -22.91 -11.68
CA LYS A 534 -27.93 -21.68 -11.62
C LYS A 534 -27.88 -20.81 -12.90
N ALA A 535 -27.05 -21.14 -13.90
CA ALA A 535 -26.78 -20.26 -15.04
C ALA A 535 -27.88 -20.26 -16.11
N ASP A 536 -28.36 -19.08 -16.51
CA ASP A 536 -29.27 -18.90 -17.65
C ASP A 536 -28.51 -18.92 -18.99
N ARG A 537 -27.24 -18.49 -18.97
CA ARG A 537 -26.37 -18.44 -20.14
C ARG A 537 -24.92 -18.84 -19.85
N LEU A 538 -24.28 -19.52 -20.81
CA LEU A 538 -22.85 -19.85 -20.82
C LEU A 538 -22.19 -19.46 -22.16
N ASP A 539 -21.35 -18.44 -22.18
CA ASP A 539 -20.45 -18.16 -23.30
C ASP A 539 -19.02 -18.59 -22.91
N ALA A 540 -18.45 -19.62 -23.55
CA ALA A 540 -17.12 -20.12 -23.19
C ALA A 540 -16.22 -20.45 -24.39
N GLU A 541 -14.96 -20.06 -24.31
CA GLU A 541 -13.89 -20.55 -25.18
C GLU A 541 -12.84 -21.21 -24.30
N ILE A 542 -12.62 -22.51 -24.47
CA ILE A 542 -11.78 -23.31 -23.58
C ILE A 542 -10.81 -24.14 -24.42
N LEU A 543 -9.51 -23.90 -24.22
CA LEU A 543 -8.43 -24.73 -24.73
C LEU A 543 -7.77 -25.46 -23.56
N VAL A 544 -7.73 -26.78 -23.61
CA VAL A 544 -7.22 -27.62 -22.51
C VAL A 544 -6.26 -28.70 -23.01
N ASN A 545 -5.40 -29.19 -22.13
CA ASN A 545 -4.53 -30.33 -22.41
C ASN A 545 -4.48 -31.24 -21.17
N ASN A 546 -4.72 -32.55 -21.36
CA ASN A 546 -4.64 -33.59 -20.32
C ASN A 546 -5.64 -33.39 -19.17
N VAL A 547 -6.94 -33.31 -19.49
CA VAL A 547 -8.01 -33.07 -18.50
C VAL A 547 -9.07 -34.19 -18.53
N SER A 548 -9.75 -34.49 -17.42
CA SER A 548 -10.74 -35.58 -17.33
C SER A 548 -12.20 -35.14 -17.46
N LEU A 549 -12.53 -33.90 -17.11
CA LEU A 549 -13.87 -33.31 -17.21
C LEU A 549 -13.69 -31.79 -17.38
N ILE A 550 -14.43 -31.20 -18.32
CA ILE A 550 -14.36 -29.76 -18.67
C ILE A 550 -15.65 -29.03 -18.28
N TRP A 551 -16.79 -29.69 -18.52
CA TRP A 551 -18.11 -29.09 -18.33
C TRP A 551 -19.07 -30.12 -17.73
N ARG A 552 -19.75 -29.72 -16.66
CA ARG A 552 -20.90 -30.43 -16.11
C ARG A 552 -22.10 -29.50 -16.15
N ASN A 553 -23.07 -29.81 -17.00
CA ASN A 553 -24.33 -29.09 -16.97
C ASN A 553 -25.26 -29.71 -15.93
N GLU A 554 -25.76 -28.88 -15.02
CA GLU A 554 -26.75 -29.29 -14.00
C GLU A 554 -28.10 -28.58 -14.17
N LYS A 555 -28.23 -27.69 -15.18
CA LYS A 555 -29.46 -26.94 -15.47
C LYS A 555 -30.08 -27.32 -16.82
N ALA A 556 -31.40 -27.45 -16.82
CA ALA A 556 -32.16 -27.63 -18.05
C ALA A 556 -32.33 -26.29 -18.79
N ASN A 557 -32.33 -26.34 -20.12
CA ASN A 557 -32.53 -25.20 -21.01
C ASN A 557 -31.47 -24.10 -20.91
N LEU A 558 -30.22 -24.47 -20.64
CA LEU A 558 -29.11 -23.51 -20.67
C LEU A 558 -28.91 -22.94 -22.08
N ASN A 559 -28.86 -21.62 -22.22
CA ASN A 559 -28.43 -20.97 -23.47
C ASN A 559 -26.89 -20.95 -23.53
N CYS A 560 -26.27 -21.40 -24.62
CA CYS A 560 -24.80 -21.48 -24.63
C CYS A 560 -24.11 -21.21 -25.97
N PHE A 561 -23.01 -20.45 -25.93
CA PHE A 561 -22.05 -20.30 -27.03
C PHE A 561 -20.68 -20.82 -26.57
N VAL A 562 -20.40 -22.10 -26.81
CA VAL A 562 -19.26 -22.81 -26.22
C VAL A 562 -18.38 -23.43 -27.30
N ARG A 563 -17.08 -23.10 -27.27
CA ARG A 563 -16.02 -23.75 -28.06
C ARG A 563 -15.03 -24.40 -27.13
N ILE A 564 -14.90 -25.73 -27.22
CA ILE A 564 -13.97 -26.50 -26.41
C ILE A 564 -13.05 -27.29 -27.35
N GLN A 565 -11.73 -27.16 -27.14
CA GLN A 565 -10.70 -27.86 -27.90
C GLN A 565 -9.63 -28.42 -26.94
N GLY A 566 -9.16 -29.64 -27.18
CA GLY A 566 -8.10 -30.23 -26.34
C GLY A 566 -7.94 -31.75 -26.44
N ASP A 567 -7.12 -32.30 -25.56
CA ASP A 567 -6.87 -33.74 -25.38
C ASP A 567 -7.26 -34.18 -23.96
N VAL A 568 -7.84 -35.38 -23.82
CA VAL A 568 -8.21 -35.94 -22.51
C VAL A 568 -7.32 -37.13 -22.15
N GLY A 569 -6.98 -37.26 -20.86
CA GLY A 569 -6.29 -38.45 -20.37
C GLY A 569 -7.12 -39.73 -20.57
N SER A 570 -6.47 -40.89 -20.70
CA SER A 570 -7.11 -42.19 -20.93
C SER A 570 -8.24 -42.50 -19.94
N GLY A 571 -9.42 -42.90 -20.45
CA GLY A 571 -10.54 -43.40 -19.64
C GLY A 571 -11.57 -42.36 -19.15
N ASN A 572 -11.48 -41.10 -19.58
CA ASN A 572 -12.23 -40.00 -18.99
C ASN A 572 -13.38 -39.44 -19.85
N ALA A 573 -14.37 -38.81 -19.19
CA ALA A 573 -15.55 -38.21 -19.81
C ALA A 573 -15.43 -36.67 -19.87
N LEU A 574 -15.14 -36.15 -21.07
CA LEU A 574 -14.97 -34.71 -21.35
C LEU A 574 -16.10 -33.82 -20.80
N MET A 575 -17.36 -34.28 -20.86
CA MET A 575 -18.56 -33.54 -20.45
C MET A 575 -19.62 -34.46 -19.84
N SER A 576 -20.44 -33.90 -18.95
CA SER A 576 -21.63 -34.57 -18.39
C SER A 576 -22.86 -33.64 -18.47
N GLY A 577 -24.06 -34.21 -18.65
CA GLY A 577 -25.32 -33.44 -18.72
C GLY A 577 -25.57 -32.73 -20.07
N VAL A 578 -25.09 -33.27 -21.19
CA VAL A 578 -25.32 -32.63 -22.52
C VAL A 578 -26.49 -33.27 -23.29
N ALA A 579 -26.85 -34.51 -22.96
CA ALA A 579 -27.76 -35.36 -23.74
C ALA A 579 -29.19 -35.52 -23.17
N SER A 580 -29.32 -35.35 -21.86
CA SER A 580 -30.50 -35.69 -21.06
C SER A 580 -30.73 -34.55 -20.07
N PRO A 581 -31.96 -34.26 -19.60
CA PRO A 581 -32.15 -33.30 -18.53
C PRO A 581 -31.23 -33.60 -17.35
N PRO A 582 -30.42 -32.65 -16.90
CA PRO A 582 -30.27 -31.25 -17.38
C PRO A 582 -29.51 -31.11 -18.72
N GLY A 583 -30.03 -30.36 -19.71
CA GLY A 583 -29.46 -30.23 -21.08
C GLY A 583 -29.56 -28.80 -21.69
N ILE A 584 -28.99 -28.59 -22.89
CA ILE A 584 -28.92 -27.28 -23.60
C ILE A 584 -30.29 -26.87 -24.17
N SER A 585 -30.59 -25.57 -24.19
CA SER A 585 -31.80 -25.02 -24.82
C SER A 585 -31.86 -25.33 -26.33
N LYS A 586 -33.01 -25.86 -26.78
CA LYS A 586 -33.33 -26.06 -28.21
C LYS A 586 -33.75 -24.76 -28.92
N ASN A 587 -34.04 -23.69 -28.18
CA ASN A 587 -34.51 -22.42 -28.73
C ASN A 587 -33.41 -21.35 -28.69
N SER A 588 -33.08 -20.82 -29.87
CA SER A 588 -32.25 -19.64 -30.17
C SER A 588 -30.78 -19.66 -29.71
N LEU A 589 -29.86 -19.48 -30.68
CA LEU A 589 -28.43 -19.11 -30.51
C LEU A 589 -27.53 -20.04 -29.65
N SER A 590 -27.80 -21.34 -29.61
CA SER A 590 -26.87 -22.31 -29.01
C SER A 590 -25.82 -22.81 -30.03
N GLU A 591 -24.55 -22.39 -29.93
CA GLU A 591 -23.43 -23.00 -30.68
C GLU A 591 -22.57 -23.81 -29.71
N LEU A 592 -22.56 -25.13 -29.86
CA LEU A 592 -21.60 -26.02 -29.23
C LEU A 592 -20.63 -26.51 -30.30
N LYS A 593 -19.33 -26.22 -30.18
CA LYS A 593 -18.29 -26.74 -31.08
C LYS A 593 -17.24 -27.48 -30.28
N LEU A 594 -17.22 -28.80 -30.45
CA LEU A 594 -16.32 -29.71 -29.73
C LEU A 594 -15.38 -30.38 -30.73
N SER A 595 -14.08 -30.19 -30.55
CA SER A 595 -13.06 -30.93 -31.30
C SER A 595 -11.95 -31.35 -30.35
N CYS A 596 -11.97 -32.62 -29.98
CA CYS A 596 -11.06 -33.15 -28.98
C CYS A 596 -10.62 -34.57 -29.34
N PHE A 597 -9.48 -34.98 -28.80
CA PHE A 597 -8.99 -36.35 -28.87
C PHE A 597 -9.35 -37.06 -27.57
N ASP A 598 -9.82 -38.30 -27.64
CA ASP A 598 -9.92 -39.15 -26.45
C ASP A 598 -8.53 -39.68 -26.04
N GLY A 599 -8.40 -40.24 -24.85
CA GLY A 599 -7.11 -40.77 -24.38
C GLY A 599 -6.65 -42.05 -25.08
N SER A 600 -7.35 -42.48 -26.14
CA SER A 600 -6.86 -43.46 -27.13
C SER A 600 -6.36 -42.80 -28.43
N GLY A 601 -6.39 -41.47 -28.51
CA GLY A 601 -6.00 -40.66 -29.66
C GLY A 601 -7.09 -40.49 -30.72
N ALA A 602 -8.33 -40.96 -30.48
CA ALA A 602 -9.40 -40.86 -31.47
C ALA A 602 -10.11 -39.50 -31.37
N LYS A 603 -10.27 -38.83 -32.52
CA LYS A 603 -11.03 -37.58 -32.58
C LYS A 603 -12.50 -37.83 -32.30
N LYS A 604 -13.11 -37.02 -31.44
CA LYS A 604 -14.52 -37.08 -31.10
C LYS A 604 -15.19 -35.72 -31.35
N THR A 605 -16.43 -35.74 -31.86
CA THR A 605 -17.16 -34.55 -32.37
C THR A 605 -18.61 -34.55 -31.89
N ASN A 606 -19.30 -33.41 -32.04
CA ASN A 606 -20.74 -33.30 -31.74
C ASN A 606 -21.63 -33.37 -32.99
N SER A 607 -21.04 -33.34 -34.19
CA SER A 607 -21.71 -33.65 -35.44
C SER A 607 -20.95 -34.73 -36.20
N PHE A 608 -21.65 -35.44 -37.06
CA PHE A 608 -21.09 -36.54 -37.82
C PHE A 608 -21.67 -36.60 -39.24
N PHE A 609 -20.80 -36.91 -40.20
CA PHE A 609 -21.16 -37.25 -41.56
C PHE A 609 -20.48 -38.57 -41.91
N GLY A 610 -21.27 -39.60 -42.22
CA GLY A 610 -20.76 -40.90 -42.59
C GLY A 610 -21.57 -41.53 -43.70
N VAL A 611 -20.95 -42.47 -44.41
CA VAL A 611 -21.59 -43.25 -45.46
C VAL A 611 -21.29 -44.73 -45.25
N GLY A 612 -22.29 -45.57 -45.50
CA GLY A 612 -22.14 -47.03 -45.48
C GLY A 612 -22.70 -47.62 -46.77
N ALA A 613 -22.00 -48.59 -47.35
CA ALA A 613 -22.46 -49.27 -48.56
C ALA A 613 -23.69 -50.13 -48.27
N VAL A 614 -24.64 -50.19 -49.21
CA VAL A 614 -25.84 -51.03 -49.14
C VAL A 614 -26.04 -51.78 -50.45
N ASP A 615 -26.33 -53.07 -50.36
CA ASP A 615 -26.63 -53.87 -51.54
C ASP A 615 -28.13 -53.79 -51.89
N LEU A 616 -28.45 -53.18 -53.03
CA LEU A 616 -29.82 -53.10 -53.56
C LEU A 616 -30.09 -54.13 -54.68
N THR A 617 -29.14 -55.02 -54.95
CA THR A 617 -29.17 -56.00 -56.06
C THR A 617 -29.63 -57.39 -55.62
N SER A 618 -29.92 -57.57 -54.34
CA SER A 618 -30.51 -58.79 -53.79
C SER A 618 -31.66 -58.44 -52.86
N THR A 619 -32.71 -59.27 -52.86
CA THR A 619 -33.92 -59.04 -52.05
C THR A 619 -33.66 -59.26 -50.55
N GLY A 620 -34.59 -58.74 -49.73
CA GLY A 620 -34.56 -58.86 -48.27
C GLY A 620 -34.01 -57.64 -47.55
N GLY A 621 -34.15 -57.63 -46.22
CA GLY A 621 -33.73 -56.53 -45.36
C GLY A 621 -32.20 -56.39 -45.30
N LYS A 622 -31.70 -55.19 -45.58
CA LYS A 622 -30.28 -54.84 -45.56
C LYS A 622 -30.00 -53.92 -44.39
N THR A 623 -29.08 -54.33 -43.53
CA THR A 623 -28.63 -53.51 -42.39
C THR A 623 -27.26 -52.92 -42.67
N VAL A 624 -27.13 -51.61 -42.49
CA VAL A 624 -25.89 -50.86 -42.68
C VAL A 624 -25.52 -50.17 -41.39
N ALA A 625 -24.45 -50.62 -40.74
CA ALA A 625 -23.90 -49.97 -39.57
C ALA A 625 -22.87 -48.90 -40.00
N ILE A 626 -23.06 -47.67 -39.54
CA ILE A 626 -22.15 -46.55 -39.79
C ILE A 626 -21.53 -46.14 -38.44
N PRO A 627 -20.25 -46.47 -38.21
CA PRO A 627 -19.53 -46.03 -37.02
C PRO A 627 -19.41 -44.51 -36.98
N HIS A 628 -19.53 -43.92 -35.79
CA HIS A 628 -19.41 -42.48 -35.61
C HIS A 628 -18.46 -42.09 -34.48
N THR A 629 -17.97 -40.86 -34.54
CA THR A 629 -17.06 -40.27 -33.56
C THR A 629 -17.78 -39.40 -32.52
N LEU A 630 -19.09 -39.56 -32.35
CA LEU A 630 -19.84 -38.76 -31.39
C LEU A 630 -19.42 -39.03 -29.94
N TRP A 631 -19.52 -38.01 -29.09
CA TRP A 631 -19.24 -38.11 -27.64
C TRP A 631 -20.34 -38.83 -26.85
N ARG A 632 -21.49 -39.07 -27.47
CA ARG A 632 -22.64 -39.76 -26.89
C ARG A 632 -23.40 -40.53 -27.96
N ALA A 633 -24.28 -41.41 -27.53
CA ALA A 633 -25.30 -41.94 -28.41
C ALA A 633 -26.18 -40.79 -28.94
N PRO A 634 -26.44 -40.73 -30.25
CA PRO A 634 -27.37 -39.75 -30.82
C PRO A 634 -28.80 -40.04 -30.37
N THR A 635 -29.68 -39.03 -30.39
CA THR A 635 -31.13 -39.27 -30.29
C THR A 635 -31.74 -39.46 -31.67
N VAL A 636 -32.95 -40.02 -31.72
CA VAL A 636 -33.65 -40.27 -32.99
C VAL A 636 -33.84 -38.98 -33.80
N GLU A 637 -34.09 -37.85 -33.12
CA GLU A 637 -34.31 -36.55 -33.74
C GLU A 637 -33.04 -35.95 -34.39
N GLU A 638 -31.87 -36.40 -33.98
CA GLU A 638 -30.57 -35.92 -34.46
C GLU A 638 -30.10 -36.65 -35.70
N ILE A 639 -30.62 -37.86 -35.92
CA ILE A 639 -30.20 -38.75 -37.01
C ILE A 639 -31.03 -38.45 -38.26
N GLN A 640 -30.34 -38.03 -39.32
CA GLN A 640 -30.89 -37.92 -40.67
C GLN A 640 -30.27 -38.99 -41.56
N SER A 641 -31.13 -39.74 -42.25
CA SER A 641 -30.72 -40.70 -43.27
C SER A 641 -31.08 -40.19 -44.67
N SER A 642 -30.23 -40.47 -45.64
CA SER A 642 -30.59 -40.39 -47.05
C SER A 642 -29.98 -41.55 -47.82
N LEU A 643 -30.75 -42.13 -48.73
CA LEU A 643 -30.24 -43.18 -49.62
C LEU A 643 -29.69 -42.51 -50.89
N ARG A 644 -28.44 -42.81 -51.23
CA ARG A 644 -27.80 -42.37 -52.48
C ARG A 644 -27.44 -43.59 -53.30
N HIS A 645 -27.70 -43.55 -54.60
CA HIS A 645 -27.31 -44.63 -55.51
C HIS A 645 -26.89 -44.05 -56.86
N SER A 646 -26.04 -44.78 -57.58
CA SER A 646 -25.73 -44.50 -58.99
C SER A 646 -26.86 -45.00 -59.91
N GLY A 647 -26.72 -44.76 -61.22
CA GLY A 647 -27.69 -45.25 -62.21
C GLY A 647 -27.80 -46.78 -62.20
N PHE A 648 -29.02 -47.30 -62.20
CA PHE A 648 -29.31 -48.73 -62.38
C PHE A 648 -29.54 -49.05 -63.86
N THR A 649 -29.22 -50.28 -64.28
CA THR A 649 -29.57 -50.80 -65.61
C THR A 649 -31.02 -51.28 -65.70
N ALA A 650 -31.63 -51.68 -64.58
CA ALA A 650 -33.08 -51.88 -64.45
C ALA A 650 -33.55 -51.53 -63.02
N PRO A 651 -34.73 -50.92 -62.84
CA PRO A 651 -35.20 -50.41 -61.55
C PRO A 651 -35.54 -51.55 -60.57
N GLY A 652 -35.12 -51.39 -59.32
CA GLY A 652 -35.59 -52.19 -58.17
C GLY A 652 -36.66 -51.44 -57.37
N SER A 653 -37.26 -52.14 -56.40
CA SER A 653 -38.21 -51.55 -55.45
C SER A 653 -37.68 -51.74 -54.03
N PHE A 654 -37.46 -50.63 -53.33
CA PHE A 654 -36.87 -50.60 -52.00
C PHE A 654 -37.46 -49.48 -51.15
N SER A 655 -37.34 -49.63 -49.83
CA SER A 655 -37.80 -48.63 -48.86
C SER A 655 -36.83 -47.46 -48.70
N GLN A 656 -37.26 -46.44 -47.96
CA GLN A 656 -36.32 -45.47 -47.38
C GLN A 656 -35.44 -46.17 -46.33
N ALA A 657 -34.31 -45.54 -45.99
CA ALA A 657 -33.43 -46.02 -44.92
C ALA A 657 -34.03 -45.64 -43.56
N TYR A 658 -34.54 -46.63 -42.82
CA TYR A 658 -35.07 -46.43 -41.48
C TYR A 658 -33.99 -46.66 -40.43
N ILE A 659 -34.05 -45.93 -39.32
CA ILE A 659 -33.17 -46.17 -38.18
C ILE A 659 -33.55 -47.52 -37.57
N ASN A 660 -32.63 -48.47 -37.55
CA ASN A 660 -32.83 -49.81 -37.00
C ASN A 660 -32.40 -49.88 -35.53
N SER A 661 -31.22 -49.33 -35.25
CA SER A 661 -30.66 -49.21 -33.91
C SER A 661 -29.58 -48.13 -33.90
N PHE A 662 -29.26 -47.60 -32.72
CA PHE A 662 -28.18 -46.63 -32.53
C PHE A 662 -27.63 -46.79 -31.11
N ASP A 663 -26.32 -46.59 -30.97
CA ASP A 663 -25.61 -46.67 -29.69
C ASP A 663 -24.51 -45.59 -29.63
N ALA A 664 -23.60 -45.67 -28.65
CA ALA A 664 -22.54 -44.69 -28.48
C ALA A 664 -21.43 -44.74 -29.55
N THR A 665 -21.44 -45.73 -30.43
CA THR A 665 -20.36 -46.02 -31.39
C THR A 665 -20.82 -46.07 -32.84
N GLN A 666 -22.10 -46.32 -33.10
CA GLN A 666 -22.64 -46.48 -34.45
C GLN A 666 -24.13 -46.19 -34.54
N VAL A 667 -24.58 -45.84 -35.75
CA VAL A 667 -25.99 -45.87 -36.14
C VAL A 667 -26.18 -46.94 -37.22
N ALA A 668 -27.14 -47.84 -37.01
CA ALA A 668 -27.52 -48.85 -37.98
C ALA A 668 -28.82 -48.47 -38.68
N PHE A 669 -28.81 -48.50 -40.01
CA PHE A 669 -29.98 -48.28 -40.85
C PHE A 669 -30.44 -49.58 -41.49
N ARG A 670 -31.75 -49.72 -41.68
CA ARG A 670 -32.36 -50.83 -42.40
C ARG A 670 -33.06 -50.33 -43.66
N VAL A 671 -32.78 -51.00 -44.78
CA VAL A 671 -33.43 -50.80 -46.07
C VAL A 671 -34.06 -52.11 -46.49
N GLU A 672 -35.35 -52.10 -46.78
CA GLU A 672 -36.06 -53.27 -47.30
C GLU A 672 -36.00 -53.27 -48.83
N VAL A 673 -35.49 -54.35 -49.42
CA VAL A 673 -35.44 -54.54 -50.88
C VAL A 673 -36.49 -55.57 -51.28
N THR A 674 -37.60 -55.08 -51.82
CA THR A 674 -38.73 -55.90 -52.30
C THR A 674 -38.46 -56.48 -53.68
N THR A 675 -37.77 -55.71 -54.54
CA THR A 675 -37.35 -56.17 -55.87
C THR A 675 -35.94 -55.71 -56.12
N ALA A 676 -35.05 -56.66 -56.42
CA ALA A 676 -33.64 -56.38 -56.69
C ALA A 676 -33.47 -55.46 -57.91
N ALA A 677 -32.67 -54.41 -57.76
CA ALA A 677 -32.21 -53.63 -58.89
C ALA A 677 -31.17 -54.42 -59.68
N THR A 678 -31.11 -54.24 -61.00
CA THR A 678 -30.12 -54.95 -61.85
C THR A 678 -28.96 -54.04 -62.21
N GLY A 679 -27.73 -54.53 -62.03
CA GLY A 679 -26.47 -53.84 -62.34
C GLY A 679 -25.46 -53.94 -61.19
N THR A 680 -24.37 -53.16 -61.25
CA THR A 680 -23.40 -53.01 -60.14
C THR A 680 -23.40 -51.55 -59.63
N PRO A 681 -24.53 -51.04 -59.14
CA PRO A 681 -24.65 -49.67 -58.67
C PRO A 681 -23.87 -49.46 -57.36
N ILE A 682 -23.21 -48.31 -57.22
CA ILE A 682 -22.67 -47.87 -55.94
C ILE A 682 -23.84 -47.26 -55.16
N SER A 683 -24.38 -48.03 -54.22
CA SER A 683 -25.48 -47.61 -53.34
C SER A 683 -24.97 -47.42 -51.91
N GLN A 684 -25.35 -46.31 -51.29
CA GLN A 684 -24.89 -45.91 -49.97
C GLN A 684 -26.03 -45.32 -49.15
N VAL A 685 -26.07 -45.68 -47.87
CA VAL A 685 -26.81 -44.92 -46.87
C VAL A 685 -25.90 -43.81 -46.37
N VAL A 686 -26.37 -42.57 -46.44
CA VAL A 686 -25.69 -41.39 -45.89
C VAL A 686 -26.34 -41.05 -44.56
N CYS A 687 -25.53 -41.02 -43.52
CA CYS A 687 -25.91 -40.60 -42.19
C CYS A 687 -25.36 -39.21 -41.92
N ARG A 688 -26.26 -38.30 -41.55
CA ARG A 688 -25.94 -37.00 -40.98
C ARG A 688 -26.48 -36.97 -39.56
N ILE A 689 -25.64 -36.56 -38.62
CA ILE A 689 -26.04 -36.36 -37.23
C ILE A 689 -25.65 -34.93 -36.85
N ASN A 690 -26.63 -34.14 -36.43
CA ASN A 690 -26.47 -32.72 -36.10
C ASN A 690 -26.90 -32.41 -34.67
#